data_AF-A0A7J4RFI2-F1
#
_entry.id   AF-A0A7J4RFI2-F1
#
_cell.length_a   1.000
_cell.length_b   1.000
_cell.length_c   1.000
_cell.angle_alpha   90.00
_cell.angle_beta   90.00
_cell.angle_gamma   90.00
#
_symmetry.space_group_name_H-M   'P 1'
#
loop_
_entity.id
_entity.type
_entity.pdbx_description
1 polymer ?
#
loop_
_entity_poly.entity_id
_entity_poly.type
_entity_poly.pdbx_seq_one_letter_code
_entity_poly.pdbx_strand_id
1 'polypeptide(L)'
;MLGNKNKKTKTAMGGIGTAILLCALMALMPMTSLVDNTATDGAINAEYSVQSDVFGEMPAALEKTTYEYDPSQELLGMRDTNSKGFLTEDGRIAQLTSDEAIHYLDISGAYEEIDLNIKATPTGWEVNENLFVTSFGAEVAHGLGIQANQFVDPIVTGLNPMLITIDSTGTTPMVFDAPPAIGNVEVGGNMIRYPLAEGFAIDYAVETTQVKQNLLIQERPTLEIDDEYFGFTEGMVMPIGYGLYLDGVALGEEITITQGELEIRNIETGEVLATIPEPTVYDSSDSEPYIGTYFIEVYGPTIVLTTAVETSWLLSEDRVFPVSVDPTVKLFKAGSGYCRVYYPNCYNSNYVDLYRSSWSMTSQEVPWMKYTFGSSSALPQGATVDEINWRVYTSRYGGSATVSAKILEACGTQPNYQTSISTATCSGSIAANIITGSQSSLNDRKLISSIGNSASIGNIAWSSGWKTVELCDNNNPSGTACSATTGAHNYVINAQTNGGTVGFGAHSTSTGYQYMRFQQSGSLANYVEVIYSGGSDPNPPASSHVPYSDLTTYIEGKRTFFTTLTDLSGIDTTSTNGVKLVYRINNASTWTSVAATAIGSCSTGDGECRFKGSTADLSAGDYVEYYWKFQDLNALANGPNVGYDPAPPATAANPATWVTSNAHWFFVDDVANAGDAMKFTYLQTDVHSGSRGASGGFHDR
;
A
#
# COMPACT_ATOMS: atom_id res chain seq x y z
N MET A 1 15.04 -16.53 39.40
CA MET A 1 13.97 -15.72 40.02
C MET A 1 13.03 -15.33 38.90
N LEU A 2 11.95 -16.11 38.71
CA LEU A 2 10.98 -15.88 37.63
C LEU A 2 9.98 -14.80 38.05
N GLY A 3 9.78 -13.82 37.18
CA GLY A 3 8.73 -12.81 37.28
C GLY A 3 8.04 -12.65 35.93
N ASN A 4 6.92 -13.34 35.75
CA ASN A 4 5.94 -13.14 34.69
C ASN A 4 5.41 -11.69 34.69
N LYS A 5 5.28 -11.07 33.51
CA LYS A 5 4.48 -9.83 33.36
C LYS A 5 3.63 -9.82 32.07
N ASN A 6 2.33 -9.64 32.32
CA ASN A 6 1.33 -8.84 31.60
C ASN A 6 0.70 -9.36 30.30
N LYS A 7 -0.47 -10.00 30.48
CA LYS A 7 -1.60 -10.00 29.52
C LYS A 7 -2.26 -8.62 29.51
N LYS A 8 -2.52 -8.07 28.32
CA LYS A 8 -3.35 -6.88 28.11
C LYS A 8 -4.82 -7.21 28.40
N THR A 9 -5.40 -6.61 29.44
CA THR A 9 -6.85 -6.51 29.62
C THR A 9 -7.30 -5.06 29.40
N LYS A 10 -8.25 -4.91 28.48
CA LYS A 10 -9.01 -3.68 28.19
C LYS A 10 -9.54 -3.06 29.49
N THR A 11 -9.35 -1.74 29.61
CA THR A 11 -9.96 -0.93 30.66
C THR A 11 -11.44 -0.71 30.34
N ALA A 12 -12.32 -1.22 31.19
CA ALA A 12 -13.67 -0.70 31.38
C ALA A 12 -13.99 -0.74 32.88
N MET A 13 -14.71 0.28 33.35
CA MET A 13 -14.78 0.74 34.75
C MET A 13 -15.45 -0.24 35.74
N GLY A 14 -14.93 -0.23 36.98
CA GLY A 14 -15.73 -0.19 38.22
C GLY A 14 -16.22 -1.52 38.87
N GLY A 15 -15.89 -1.72 40.15
CA GLY A 15 -16.71 -2.53 41.09
C GLY A 15 -15.95 -3.61 41.87
N ILE A 16 -15.87 -3.45 43.18
CA ILE A 16 -15.20 -4.31 44.17
C ILE A 16 -15.90 -5.67 44.30
N GLY A 17 -15.18 -6.80 44.14
CA GLY A 17 -15.69 -8.11 44.59
C GLY A 17 -15.06 -9.37 43.99
N THR A 18 -13.77 -9.68 44.22
CA THR A 18 -13.15 -10.96 43.77
C THR A 18 -12.02 -11.50 44.66
N ALA A 19 -12.10 -11.35 45.99
CA ALA A 19 -11.08 -11.91 46.90
C ALA A 19 -11.33 -13.38 47.35
N ILE A 20 -12.43 -14.02 46.96
CA ILE A 20 -12.82 -15.35 47.50
C ILE A 20 -12.52 -16.50 46.53
N LEU A 21 -12.25 -16.23 45.25
CA LEU A 21 -12.07 -17.29 44.25
C LEU A 21 -10.64 -17.84 44.15
N LEU A 22 -9.63 -17.13 44.68
CA LEU A 22 -8.21 -17.52 44.53
C LEU A 22 -7.76 -18.61 45.52
N CYS A 23 -8.46 -18.80 46.64
CA CYS A 23 -8.08 -19.78 47.66
C CYS A 23 -8.55 -21.21 47.32
N ALA A 24 -9.42 -21.41 46.33
CA ALA A 24 -9.97 -22.71 45.99
C ALA A 24 -9.18 -23.48 44.90
N LEU A 25 -8.23 -22.85 44.20
CA LEU A 25 -7.60 -23.44 43.02
C LEU A 25 -6.18 -23.99 43.23
N MET A 26 -5.61 -23.86 44.44
CA MET A 26 -4.24 -24.32 44.76
C MET A 26 -4.16 -25.76 45.33
N ALA A 27 -5.24 -26.55 45.27
CA ALA A 27 -5.32 -27.84 45.96
C ALA A 27 -5.31 -29.09 45.06
N LEU A 28 -5.16 -28.99 43.74
CA LEU A 28 -5.24 -30.15 42.84
C LEU A 28 -4.23 -30.09 41.69
N MET A 29 -3.04 -30.68 41.89
CA MET A 29 -2.50 -31.82 41.10
C MET A 29 -0.95 -31.87 41.07
N PRO A 30 -0.36 -33.09 40.95
CA PRO A 30 1.04 -33.39 41.27
C PRO A 30 1.99 -33.41 40.06
N MET A 31 3.30 -33.29 40.37
CA MET A 31 4.44 -33.35 39.46
C MET A 31 4.62 -34.71 38.78
N THR A 32 4.99 -34.71 37.49
CA THR A 32 5.99 -35.65 36.93
C THR A 32 6.86 -34.94 35.88
N SER A 33 8.15 -35.20 35.96
CA SER A 33 9.25 -34.70 35.14
C SER A 33 9.38 -35.46 33.82
N LEU A 34 9.78 -34.77 32.75
CA LEU A 34 10.80 -35.22 31.78
C LEU A 34 11.27 -33.97 31.00
N VAL A 35 12.58 -33.72 31.07
CA VAL A 35 13.28 -32.62 30.42
C VAL A 35 13.73 -33.11 29.05
N ASP A 36 13.40 -32.37 28.00
CA ASP A 36 14.10 -32.44 26.72
C ASP A 36 14.46 -31.01 26.27
N ASN A 37 15.75 -30.76 26.08
CA ASN A 37 16.34 -29.46 25.81
C ASN A 37 16.55 -29.31 24.30
N THR A 38 15.54 -28.81 23.59
CA THR A 38 15.69 -28.25 22.24
C THR A 38 14.64 -27.14 22.05
N ALA A 39 14.90 -25.95 22.58
CA ALA A 39 14.12 -24.76 22.32
C ALA A 39 14.92 -23.85 21.38
N THR A 40 14.70 -24.02 20.08
CA THR A 40 14.79 -22.93 19.11
C THR A 40 13.71 -21.92 19.48
N ASP A 41 14.13 -20.67 19.69
CA ASP A 41 13.27 -19.54 20.05
C ASP A 41 12.29 -19.29 18.88
N GLY A 42 11.08 -19.84 19.01
CA GLY A 42 10.03 -19.68 18.03
C GLY A 42 9.41 -18.31 18.21
N ALA A 43 9.65 -17.41 17.26
CA ALA A 43 8.90 -16.19 17.08
C ALA A 43 7.40 -16.51 17.15
N ILE A 44 6.72 -15.96 18.16
CA ILE A 44 5.28 -16.14 18.34
C ILE A 44 4.60 -15.13 17.42
N ASN A 45 4.57 -15.42 16.13
CA ASN A 45 3.73 -14.68 15.20
C ASN A 45 2.29 -15.11 15.47
N ALA A 46 1.47 -14.17 15.95
CA ALA A 46 0.04 -14.38 16.00
C ALA A 46 -0.45 -14.60 14.56
N GLU A 47 -0.84 -15.83 14.25
CA GLU A 47 -1.43 -16.20 12.97
C GLU A 47 -2.77 -15.47 12.83
N TYR A 48 -2.84 -14.55 11.87
CA TYR A 48 -4.08 -14.09 11.29
C TYR A 48 -4.35 -14.91 10.03
N SER A 49 -5.39 -15.74 10.10
CA SER A 49 -6.00 -16.35 8.93
C SER A 49 -6.93 -15.32 8.30
N VAL A 50 -6.45 -14.62 7.28
CA VAL A 50 -7.37 -13.95 6.36
C VAL A 50 -8.00 -15.07 5.53
N GLN A 51 -9.21 -15.49 5.90
CA GLN A 51 -10.10 -16.20 4.98
C GLN A 51 -10.59 -15.17 3.95
N SER A 52 -9.77 -14.83 2.94
CA SER A 52 -10.19 -13.93 1.85
C SER A 52 -10.29 -14.60 0.48
N ASP A 53 -10.12 -15.92 0.41
CA ASP A 53 -10.26 -16.67 -0.86
C ASP A 53 -11.43 -17.66 -0.83
N VAL A 54 -12.39 -17.49 0.08
CA VAL A 54 -13.69 -18.18 -0.08
C VAL A 54 -14.52 -17.34 -1.03
N PHE A 55 -14.72 -17.90 -2.22
CA PHE A 55 -15.50 -17.28 -3.29
C PHE A 55 -16.85 -16.76 -2.77
N GLY A 56 -17.08 -15.44 -2.89
CA GLY A 56 -18.33 -14.77 -2.51
C GLY A 56 -18.49 -14.43 -1.02
N GLU A 57 -17.50 -14.67 -0.17
CA GLU A 57 -17.54 -14.30 1.26
C GLU A 57 -17.03 -12.87 1.47
N MET A 58 -17.87 -12.01 2.05
CA MET A 58 -17.47 -10.63 2.37
C MET A 58 -16.73 -10.57 3.71
N PRO A 59 -15.55 -9.94 3.79
CA PRO A 59 -14.87 -9.75 5.05
C PRO A 59 -15.68 -8.80 5.95
N ALA A 60 -15.75 -9.04 7.25
CA ALA A 60 -16.47 -8.13 8.15
C ALA A 60 -15.79 -6.75 8.24
N ALA A 61 -14.46 -6.74 8.34
CA ALA A 61 -13.59 -5.58 8.29
C ALA A 61 -12.18 -6.01 7.89
N LEU A 62 -11.43 -5.10 7.28
CA LEU A 62 -10.00 -5.28 7.09
C LEU A 62 -9.26 -4.77 8.32
N GLU A 63 -8.51 -5.65 8.98
CA GLU A 63 -7.63 -5.24 10.07
C GLU A 63 -6.37 -4.55 9.54
N LYS A 64 -5.92 -3.55 10.29
CA LYS A 64 -4.64 -2.88 10.01
C LYS A 64 -3.49 -3.86 10.13
N THR A 65 -2.50 -3.69 9.27
CA THR A 65 -1.23 -4.41 9.33
C THR A 65 -0.57 -4.21 10.68
N THR A 66 -0.22 -5.31 11.35
CA THR A 66 0.64 -5.27 12.53
C THR A 66 2.02 -5.76 12.14
N TYR A 67 3.01 -4.91 12.38
CA TYR A 67 4.43 -5.25 12.21
C TYR A 67 4.98 -5.80 13.52
N GLU A 68 6.18 -6.36 13.48
CA GLU A 68 6.85 -6.90 14.68
C GLU A 68 7.22 -5.79 15.70
N TYR A 69 7.13 -4.52 15.29
CA TYR A 69 7.45 -3.34 16.08
C TYR A 69 6.23 -2.71 16.76
N ASP A 70 6.45 -2.06 17.91
CA ASP A 70 5.41 -1.27 18.58
C ASP A 70 5.04 -0.04 17.72
N PRO A 71 3.76 0.14 17.34
CA PRO A 71 3.30 1.32 16.61
C PRO A 71 3.64 2.66 17.29
N SER A 72 3.83 2.67 18.63
CA SER A 72 4.21 3.90 19.34
C SER A 72 5.61 4.40 18.99
N GLN A 73 6.47 3.49 18.50
CA GLN A 73 7.85 3.73 18.08
C GLN A 73 7.99 3.98 16.58
N GLU A 74 6.87 4.04 15.84
CA GLU A 74 6.90 4.42 14.43
C GLU A 74 7.43 5.86 14.28
N LEU A 75 8.44 6.01 13.43
CA LEU A 75 8.96 7.30 12.99
C LEU A 75 8.05 7.81 11.87
N LEU A 76 7.01 8.58 12.23
CA LEU A 76 5.98 9.03 11.29
C LEU A 76 6.54 9.87 10.14
N GLY A 77 7.67 10.53 10.35
CA GLY A 77 8.40 11.24 9.30
C GLY A 77 9.01 10.31 8.25
N MET A 78 9.38 9.08 8.60
CA MET A 78 9.95 8.11 7.66
C MET A 78 8.90 7.45 6.75
N ARG A 79 7.63 7.88 6.84
CA ARG A 79 6.61 7.44 5.92
C ARG A 79 6.90 7.98 4.52
N ASP A 80 6.80 7.07 3.56
CA ASP A 80 6.70 7.35 2.13
C ASP A 80 5.66 6.39 1.54
N THR A 81 5.34 6.51 0.25
CA THR A 81 4.33 5.64 -0.39
C THR A 81 4.53 4.16 -0.07
N ASN A 82 5.78 3.69 -0.06
CA ASN A 82 6.14 2.29 0.11
C ASN A 82 6.94 1.99 1.39
N SER A 83 7.29 3.00 2.19
CA SER A 83 8.18 2.78 3.35
C SER A 83 7.66 3.34 4.66
N LYS A 84 8.11 2.72 5.76
CA LYS A 84 8.02 3.26 7.12
C LYS A 84 9.21 2.84 7.95
N GLY A 85 9.48 3.56 9.03
CA GLY A 85 10.58 3.29 9.95
C GLY A 85 10.10 3.15 11.39
N PHE A 86 10.82 2.36 12.18
CA PHE A 86 10.59 2.16 13.61
C PHE A 86 11.88 2.37 14.39
N LEU A 87 11.77 3.04 15.53
CA LEU A 87 12.83 3.06 16.54
C LEU A 87 12.78 1.77 17.34
N THR A 88 13.89 1.04 17.37
CA THR A 88 13.99 -0.21 18.13
C THR A 88 14.39 0.07 19.58
N GLU A 89 14.17 -0.91 20.47
CA GLU A 89 14.50 -0.75 21.90
C GLU A 89 15.99 -0.50 22.18
N ASP A 90 16.87 -0.95 21.28
CA ASP A 90 18.33 -0.78 21.39
C ASP A 90 18.84 0.50 20.70
N GLY A 91 17.94 1.34 20.18
CA GLY A 91 18.27 2.62 19.56
C GLY A 91 18.67 2.52 18.08
N ARG A 92 18.57 1.35 17.45
CA ARG A 92 18.68 1.19 15.99
C ARG A 92 17.37 1.57 15.30
N ILE A 93 17.44 1.74 13.99
CA ILE A 93 16.26 2.00 13.15
C ILE A 93 16.00 0.79 12.27
N ALA A 94 14.75 0.32 12.27
CA ALA A 94 14.25 -0.68 11.34
C ALA A 94 13.40 0.03 10.28
N GLN A 95 13.91 0.09 9.05
CA GLN A 95 13.17 0.62 7.91
C GLN A 95 12.57 -0.51 7.08
N LEU A 96 11.27 -0.45 6.84
CA LEU A 96 10.51 -1.40 6.04
C LEU A 96 10.20 -0.76 4.69
N THR A 97 10.50 -1.47 3.61
CA THR A 97 10.18 -1.07 2.23
C THR A 97 9.32 -2.14 1.58
N SER A 98 8.06 -1.82 1.34
CA SER A 98 7.04 -2.66 0.69
C SER A 98 7.13 -2.56 -0.84
N ASP A 99 6.77 -3.62 -1.55
CA ASP A 99 6.66 -3.60 -3.02
C ASP A 99 5.36 -2.95 -3.52
N GLU A 100 4.32 -2.93 -2.67
CA GLU A 100 3.09 -2.18 -2.90
C GLU A 100 2.97 -0.96 -1.97
N ALA A 101 2.14 0.01 -2.37
CA ALA A 101 1.90 1.19 -1.58
C ALA A 101 1.19 0.85 -0.25
N ILE A 102 1.68 1.45 0.83
CA ILE A 102 1.15 1.30 2.19
C ILE A 102 0.70 2.64 2.79
N HIS A 103 1.13 3.76 2.19
CA HIS A 103 0.67 5.10 2.51
C HIS A 103 0.17 5.83 1.27
N TYR A 104 -0.79 6.72 1.46
CA TYR A 104 -1.19 7.72 0.47
C TYR A 104 -0.78 9.11 0.96
N LEU A 105 -0.54 10.03 0.04
CA LEU A 105 -0.25 11.43 0.38
C LEU A 105 -1.57 12.18 0.47
N ASP A 106 -1.91 12.65 1.67
CA ASP A 106 -3.14 13.40 1.87
C ASP A 106 -3.05 14.82 1.27
N ILE A 107 -4.19 15.52 1.20
CA ILE A 107 -4.25 16.92 0.72
C ILE A 107 -3.43 17.89 1.57
N SER A 108 -3.06 17.45 2.76
CA SER A 108 -2.33 18.21 3.75
C SER A 108 -0.81 18.07 3.53
N GLY A 109 -0.39 17.19 2.62
CA GLY A 109 0.98 16.85 2.32
C GLY A 109 1.61 15.86 3.29
N ALA A 110 0.82 15.19 4.13
CA ALA A 110 1.27 14.16 5.06
C ALA A 110 1.00 12.77 4.49
N TYR A 111 1.93 11.84 4.75
CA TYR A 111 1.71 10.43 4.42
C TYR A 111 0.88 9.75 5.51
N GLU A 112 -0.28 9.22 5.10
CA GLU A 112 -1.19 8.50 5.98
C GLU A 112 -1.36 7.06 5.52
N GLU A 113 -1.64 6.17 6.46
CA GLU A 113 -1.85 4.74 6.16
C GLU A 113 -3.06 4.55 5.26
N ILE A 114 -2.93 3.61 4.32
CA ILE A 114 -4.05 3.20 3.48
C ILE A 114 -5.05 2.40 4.31
N ASP A 115 -6.33 2.77 4.23
CA ASP A 115 -7.46 2.06 4.80
C ASP A 115 -8.50 1.80 3.72
N LEU A 116 -8.65 0.53 3.35
CA LEU A 116 -9.57 0.09 2.30
C LEU A 116 -10.97 -0.21 2.84
N ASN A 117 -11.23 -0.05 4.15
CA ASN A 117 -12.57 -0.27 4.69
C ASN A 117 -13.56 0.76 4.11
N ILE A 118 -14.69 0.26 3.59
CA ILE A 118 -15.76 1.07 3.04
C ILE A 118 -16.47 1.82 4.18
N LYS A 119 -16.58 3.14 4.03
CA LYS A 119 -17.22 4.04 5.00
C LYS A 119 -18.55 4.55 4.44
N ALA A 120 -19.58 4.60 5.27
CA ALA A 120 -20.89 5.14 4.87
C ALA A 120 -20.85 6.67 4.76
N THR A 121 -21.50 7.21 3.74
CA THR A 121 -21.66 8.66 3.50
C THR A 121 -23.15 9.02 3.41
N PRO A 122 -23.52 10.32 3.40
CA PRO A 122 -24.92 10.71 3.22
C PRO A 122 -25.55 10.25 1.90
N THR A 123 -24.76 9.92 0.89
CA THR A 123 -25.22 9.60 -0.48
C THR A 123 -24.93 8.15 -0.91
N GLY A 124 -24.34 7.34 -0.03
CA GLY A 124 -23.94 5.97 -0.33
C GLY A 124 -22.74 5.55 0.53
N TRP A 125 -21.65 5.15 -0.13
CA TRP A 125 -20.43 4.72 0.55
C TRP A 125 -19.17 5.22 -0.16
N GLU A 126 -18.03 5.21 0.52
CA GLU A 126 -16.75 5.61 -0.07
C GLU A 126 -15.54 4.91 0.56
N VAL A 127 -14.45 4.88 -0.20
CA VAL A 127 -13.08 4.64 0.27
C VAL A 127 -12.25 5.85 -0.14
N ASN A 128 -11.78 6.62 0.84
CA ASN A 128 -11.08 7.89 0.63
C ASN A 128 -9.66 7.92 1.23
N GLU A 129 -9.26 6.86 1.95
CA GLU A 129 -7.92 6.69 2.53
C GLU A 129 -7.09 5.73 1.67
N ASN A 130 -6.95 6.04 0.39
CA ASN A 130 -6.22 5.23 -0.60
C ASN A 130 -5.53 6.14 -1.64
N LEU A 131 -4.76 5.57 -2.56
CA LEU A 131 -4.10 6.30 -3.65
C LEU A 131 -5.09 7.01 -4.60
N PHE A 132 -6.35 6.61 -4.58
CA PHE A 132 -7.45 7.16 -5.34
C PHE A 132 -8.72 7.08 -4.51
N VAL A 133 -9.72 7.91 -4.83
CA VAL A 133 -11.00 7.90 -4.11
C VAL A 133 -12.00 7.05 -4.89
N THR A 134 -12.70 6.17 -4.19
CA THR A 134 -13.82 5.40 -4.74
C THR A 134 -15.10 5.77 -4.02
N SER A 135 -16.15 6.11 -4.75
CA SER A 135 -17.48 6.39 -4.20
C SER A 135 -18.52 5.44 -4.81
N PHE A 136 -19.39 4.90 -3.99
CA PHE A 136 -20.45 3.97 -4.38
C PHE A 136 -21.81 4.61 -4.18
N GLY A 137 -22.70 4.48 -5.17
CA GLY A 137 -24.06 4.98 -5.07
C GLY A 137 -24.91 4.18 -4.07
N ALA A 138 -25.90 4.82 -3.45
CA ALA A 138 -26.83 4.14 -2.55
C ALA A 138 -27.62 2.97 -3.21
N GLU A 139 -27.76 3.02 -4.54
CA GLU A 139 -28.49 2.05 -5.35
C GLU A 139 -27.61 1.58 -6.52
N VAL A 140 -27.83 0.35 -6.98
CA VAL A 140 -27.05 -0.26 -8.07
C VAL A 140 -27.09 0.56 -9.36
N ALA A 141 -28.19 1.28 -9.61
CA ALA A 141 -28.38 2.11 -10.79
C ALA A 141 -27.39 3.29 -10.87
N HIS A 142 -26.87 3.75 -9.72
CA HIS A 142 -25.95 4.88 -9.62
C HIS A 142 -24.48 4.49 -9.80
N GLY A 143 -24.17 3.18 -9.85
CA GLY A 143 -22.82 2.69 -10.09
C GLY A 143 -21.80 3.15 -9.05
N LEU A 144 -20.55 3.27 -9.50
CA LEU A 144 -19.45 3.83 -8.73
C LEU A 144 -18.69 4.92 -9.49
N GLY A 145 -18.06 5.81 -8.72
CA GLY A 145 -17.11 6.81 -9.19
C GLY A 145 -15.70 6.47 -8.73
N ILE A 146 -14.74 6.51 -9.65
CA ILE A 146 -13.32 6.28 -9.40
C ILE A 146 -12.57 7.57 -9.75
N GLN A 147 -12.11 8.29 -8.72
CA GLN A 147 -11.34 9.51 -8.88
C GLN A 147 -9.85 9.23 -8.70
N ALA A 148 -9.13 9.14 -9.82
CA ALA A 148 -7.69 8.85 -9.85
C ALA A 148 -6.84 9.91 -9.12
N ASN A 149 -7.24 11.18 -9.20
CA ASN A 149 -6.64 12.27 -8.43
C ASN A 149 -7.64 13.46 -8.35
N GLN A 150 -7.38 14.40 -7.45
CA GLN A 150 -8.27 15.54 -7.18
C GLN A 150 -8.48 16.53 -8.36
N PHE A 151 -7.64 16.46 -9.40
CA PHE A 151 -7.68 17.38 -10.54
C PHE A 151 -8.38 16.80 -11.77
N VAL A 152 -8.73 15.51 -11.73
CA VAL A 152 -9.43 14.80 -12.81
C VAL A 152 -10.81 14.39 -12.29
N ASP A 153 -11.82 14.61 -13.13
CA ASP A 153 -13.17 14.13 -12.84
C ASP A 153 -13.19 12.60 -12.69
N PRO A 154 -14.08 12.03 -11.88
CA PRO A 154 -14.13 10.58 -11.68
C PRO A 154 -14.54 9.85 -12.97
N ILE A 155 -13.96 8.67 -13.19
CA ILE A 155 -14.53 7.67 -14.09
C ILE A 155 -15.76 7.11 -13.40
N VAL A 156 -16.93 7.22 -14.01
CA VAL A 156 -18.16 6.65 -13.46
C VAL A 156 -18.48 5.38 -14.21
N THR A 157 -18.62 4.23 -13.54
CA THR A 157 -18.97 2.94 -14.16
C THR A 157 -20.05 2.23 -13.36
N GLY A 158 -20.62 1.14 -13.88
CA GLY A 158 -21.70 0.43 -13.20
C GLY A 158 -23.04 1.16 -13.23
N LEU A 159 -23.25 2.07 -14.19
CA LEU A 159 -24.52 2.79 -14.30
C LEU A 159 -25.60 1.88 -14.91
N ASN A 160 -26.74 1.80 -14.24
CA ASN A 160 -27.91 1.01 -14.68
C ASN A 160 -27.53 -0.38 -15.23
N PRO A 161 -26.86 -1.23 -14.45
CA PRO A 161 -26.42 -2.51 -14.97
C PRO A 161 -27.61 -3.43 -15.22
N MET A 162 -27.56 -4.21 -16.29
CA MET A 162 -28.62 -5.14 -16.69
C MET A 162 -28.04 -6.47 -17.16
N LEU A 163 -28.68 -7.58 -16.78
CA LEU A 163 -28.34 -8.90 -17.32
C LEU A 163 -28.80 -8.99 -18.77
N ILE A 164 -27.95 -9.51 -19.64
CA ILE A 164 -28.26 -9.66 -21.06
C ILE A 164 -27.79 -10.99 -21.64
N THR A 165 -28.41 -11.39 -22.74
CA THR A 165 -27.92 -12.40 -23.67
C THR A 165 -27.59 -11.76 -25.01
N ILE A 166 -26.65 -12.34 -25.74
CA ILE A 166 -26.29 -11.90 -27.11
C ILE A 166 -26.26 -13.12 -28.01
N ASP A 167 -26.83 -12.98 -29.20
CA ASP A 167 -26.83 -14.04 -30.22
C ASP A 167 -25.45 -14.19 -30.91
N SER A 168 -25.36 -15.15 -31.81
CA SER A 168 -24.14 -15.41 -32.60
C SER A 168 -23.65 -14.24 -33.48
N THR A 169 -24.47 -13.20 -33.70
CA THR A 169 -24.05 -12.02 -34.46
C THR A 169 -23.26 -11.04 -33.62
N GLY A 170 -23.38 -11.09 -32.29
CA GLY A 170 -22.71 -10.17 -31.38
C GLY A 170 -23.32 -8.75 -31.36
N THR A 171 -24.45 -8.53 -32.05
CA THR A 171 -24.98 -7.17 -32.29
C THR A 171 -26.40 -6.93 -31.75
N THR A 172 -27.09 -7.98 -31.29
CA THR A 172 -28.46 -7.87 -30.75
C THR A 172 -28.49 -8.30 -29.29
N PRO A 173 -28.19 -7.39 -28.34
CA PRO A 173 -28.35 -7.67 -26.93
C PRO A 173 -29.85 -7.75 -26.56
N MET A 174 -30.22 -8.80 -25.84
CA MET A 174 -31.56 -8.98 -25.28
C MET A 174 -31.49 -8.98 -23.76
N VAL A 175 -32.47 -8.38 -23.10
CA VAL A 175 -32.55 -8.39 -21.64
C VAL A 175 -32.85 -9.80 -21.17
N PHE A 176 -32.04 -10.31 -20.24
CA PHE A 176 -32.30 -11.58 -19.59
C PHE A 176 -33.38 -11.39 -18.52
N ASP A 177 -34.52 -12.07 -18.69
CA ASP A 177 -35.65 -11.98 -17.77
C ASP A 177 -35.40 -12.87 -16.54
N ALA A 178 -35.06 -12.22 -15.42
CA ALA A 178 -34.88 -12.87 -14.13
C ALA A 178 -35.79 -12.21 -13.08
N PRO A 179 -36.29 -12.96 -12.08
CA PRO A 179 -37.07 -12.39 -11.01
C PRO A 179 -36.29 -11.29 -10.26
N PRO A 180 -36.97 -10.25 -9.73
CA PRO A 180 -36.31 -9.19 -8.97
C PRO A 180 -35.56 -9.72 -7.76
N ALA A 181 -34.44 -9.08 -7.41
CA ALA A 181 -33.68 -9.44 -6.23
C ALA A 181 -34.46 -9.25 -4.92
N ILE A 182 -34.19 -10.11 -3.92
CA ILE A 182 -34.87 -10.12 -2.61
C ILE A 182 -33.93 -9.58 -1.48
N GLY A 183 -32.71 -9.17 -1.82
CA GLY A 183 -31.68 -8.72 -0.87
C GLY A 183 -31.57 -7.19 -0.73
N ASN A 184 -30.87 -6.76 0.32
CA ASN A 184 -30.40 -5.37 0.47
C ASN A 184 -28.95 -5.27 0.00
N VAL A 185 -28.45 -4.04 -0.17
CA VAL A 185 -27.01 -3.80 -0.36
C VAL A 185 -26.25 -4.28 0.88
N GLU A 186 -25.22 -5.08 0.66
CA GLU A 186 -24.33 -5.60 1.72
C GLU A 186 -22.97 -4.91 1.63
N VAL A 187 -22.36 -4.60 2.77
CA VAL A 187 -21.04 -3.94 2.84
C VAL A 187 -20.21 -4.64 3.90
N GLY A 188 -18.97 -4.98 3.56
CA GLY A 188 -18.03 -5.61 4.47
C GLY A 188 -16.58 -5.37 4.04
N GLY A 189 -15.75 -4.87 4.97
CA GLY A 189 -14.34 -4.55 4.69
C GLY A 189 -14.21 -3.65 3.48
N ASN A 190 -13.48 -4.10 2.46
CA ASN A 190 -13.29 -3.40 1.19
C ASN A 190 -14.30 -3.78 0.09
N MET A 191 -15.35 -4.53 0.43
CA MET A 191 -16.29 -5.11 -0.53
C MET A 191 -17.71 -4.59 -0.31
N ILE A 192 -18.42 -4.33 -1.41
CA ILE A 192 -19.85 -3.96 -1.44
C ILE A 192 -20.57 -4.81 -2.48
N ARG A 193 -21.74 -5.34 -2.12
CA ARG A 193 -22.57 -6.23 -2.95
C ARG A 193 -23.92 -5.58 -3.23
N TYR A 194 -24.25 -5.48 -4.51
CA TYR A 194 -25.55 -5.04 -5.01
C TYR A 194 -26.33 -6.21 -5.59
N PRO A 195 -27.47 -6.59 -4.99
CA PRO A 195 -28.37 -7.57 -5.59
C PRO A 195 -28.95 -7.03 -6.91
N LEU A 196 -28.82 -7.79 -8.00
CA LEU A 196 -29.29 -7.39 -9.33
C LEU A 196 -30.59 -8.09 -9.70
N ALA A 197 -30.64 -9.40 -9.55
CA ALA A 197 -31.81 -10.25 -9.76
C ALA A 197 -31.72 -11.50 -8.84
N GLU A 198 -32.76 -12.32 -8.79
CA GLU A 198 -32.70 -13.59 -8.06
C GLU A 198 -31.58 -14.48 -8.63
N GLY A 199 -30.60 -14.83 -7.78
CA GLY A 199 -29.41 -15.60 -8.18
C GLY A 199 -28.26 -14.79 -8.77
N PHE A 200 -28.39 -13.45 -8.89
CA PHE A 200 -27.38 -12.57 -9.49
C PHE A 200 -27.09 -11.34 -8.64
N ALA A 201 -25.81 -11.03 -8.43
CA ALA A 201 -25.37 -9.83 -7.73
C ALA A 201 -24.13 -9.23 -8.39
N ILE A 202 -23.91 -7.93 -8.19
CA ILE A 202 -22.66 -7.27 -8.57
C ILE A 202 -21.88 -6.95 -7.30
N ASP A 203 -20.66 -7.48 -7.24
CA ASP A 203 -19.71 -7.22 -6.17
C ASP A 203 -18.66 -6.23 -6.64
N TYR A 204 -18.38 -5.23 -5.83
CA TYR A 204 -17.22 -4.37 -6.00
C TYR A 204 -16.25 -4.57 -4.85
N ALA A 205 -14.96 -4.70 -5.15
CA ALA A 205 -13.90 -4.75 -4.15
C ALA A 205 -12.83 -3.70 -4.44
N VAL A 206 -12.53 -2.85 -3.46
CA VAL A 206 -11.50 -1.82 -3.58
C VAL A 206 -10.15 -2.40 -3.16
N GLU A 207 -9.15 -2.26 -4.00
CA GLU A 207 -7.75 -2.58 -3.72
C GLU A 207 -6.90 -1.30 -3.75
N THR A 208 -5.63 -1.40 -3.33
CA THR A 208 -4.69 -0.28 -3.33
C THR A 208 -4.50 0.36 -4.71
N THR A 209 -4.62 -0.42 -5.79
CA THR A 209 -4.28 -0.01 -7.15
C THR A 209 -5.42 -0.12 -8.17
N GLN A 210 -6.54 -0.72 -7.79
CA GLN A 210 -7.65 -1.06 -8.69
C GLN A 210 -8.98 -1.21 -7.94
N VAL A 211 -10.08 -1.15 -8.68
CA VAL A 211 -11.40 -1.59 -8.22
C VAL A 211 -11.80 -2.78 -9.05
N LYS A 212 -12.04 -3.91 -8.38
CA LYS A 212 -12.60 -5.10 -9.01
C LYS A 212 -14.12 -4.99 -9.03
N GLN A 213 -14.72 -5.42 -10.13
CA GLN A 213 -16.15 -5.62 -10.23
C GLN A 213 -16.40 -7.06 -10.64
N ASN A 214 -17.36 -7.74 -10.02
CA ASN A 214 -17.68 -9.12 -10.32
C ASN A 214 -19.18 -9.28 -10.47
N LEU A 215 -19.66 -9.76 -11.61
CA LEU A 215 -20.99 -10.33 -11.69
C LEU A 215 -20.96 -11.74 -11.07
N LEU A 216 -21.64 -11.90 -9.94
CA LEU A 216 -21.81 -13.16 -9.25
C LEU A 216 -23.03 -13.90 -9.80
N ILE A 217 -22.83 -15.11 -10.30
CA ILE A 217 -23.87 -16.03 -10.78
C ILE A 217 -23.94 -17.21 -9.81
N GLN A 218 -25.00 -17.30 -9.02
CA GLN A 218 -25.12 -18.29 -7.95
C GLN A 218 -25.45 -19.69 -8.46
N GLU A 219 -26.27 -19.78 -9.50
CA GLU A 219 -26.76 -21.02 -10.07
C GLU A 219 -26.73 -20.96 -11.60
N ARG A 220 -26.76 -22.12 -12.24
CA ARG A 220 -26.73 -22.22 -13.70
C ARG A 220 -27.94 -21.50 -14.31
N PRO A 221 -27.75 -20.48 -15.17
CA PRO A 221 -28.85 -19.77 -15.79
C PRO A 221 -29.58 -20.65 -16.82
N THR A 222 -30.86 -20.33 -17.06
CA THR A 222 -31.65 -20.96 -18.14
C THR A 222 -31.58 -20.07 -19.37
N LEU A 223 -30.89 -20.50 -20.42
CA LEU A 223 -30.64 -19.72 -21.64
C LEU A 223 -31.35 -20.35 -22.85
N GLU A 224 -31.67 -19.53 -23.86
CA GLU A 224 -32.22 -20.02 -25.12
C GLU A 224 -31.12 -20.66 -25.98
N ILE A 225 -31.52 -21.51 -26.93
CA ILE A 225 -30.57 -22.24 -27.80
C ILE A 225 -29.76 -21.29 -28.69
N ASP A 226 -30.32 -20.14 -29.03
CA ASP A 226 -29.70 -19.16 -29.94
C ASP A 226 -28.85 -18.11 -29.19
N ASP A 227 -28.77 -18.18 -27.85
CA ASP A 227 -27.91 -17.31 -27.03
C ASP A 227 -26.45 -17.81 -27.09
N GLU A 228 -25.56 -17.03 -27.69
CA GLU A 228 -24.12 -17.35 -27.79
C GLU A 228 -23.33 -16.82 -26.58
N TYR A 229 -23.74 -15.67 -26.04
CA TYR A 229 -23.11 -15.03 -24.88
C TYR A 229 -24.12 -14.72 -23.77
N PHE A 230 -23.68 -14.84 -22.53
CA PHE A 230 -24.40 -14.39 -21.33
C PHE A 230 -23.52 -13.48 -20.49
N GLY A 231 -24.09 -12.42 -19.94
CA GLY A 231 -23.35 -11.50 -19.08
C GLY A 231 -24.18 -10.33 -18.63
N PHE A 232 -23.53 -9.17 -18.52
CA PHE A 232 -24.21 -7.94 -18.16
C PHE A 232 -23.69 -6.75 -18.96
N THR A 233 -24.54 -5.75 -19.11
CA THR A 233 -24.24 -4.47 -19.74
C THR A 233 -24.38 -3.35 -18.72
N GLU A 234 -23.55 -2.32 -18.84
CA GLU A 234 -23.52 -1.17 -17.95
C GLU A 234 -23.13 0.11 -18.70
N GLY A 235 -23.57 1.24 -18.16
CA GLY A 235 -23.11 2.55 -18.58
C GLY A 235 -21.83 2.96 -17.87
N MET A 236 -20.91 3.55 -18.62
CA MET A 236 -19.71 4.20 -18.12
C MET A 236 -19.67 5.65 -18.64
N VAL A 237 -19.15 6.58 -17.85
CA VAL A 237 -18.93 7.98 -18.21
C VAL A 237 -17.46 8.31 -18.00
N MET A 238 -16.82 8.77 -19.08
CA MET A 238 -15.43 9.17 -19.08
C MET A 238 -15.24 10.58 -18.49
N PRO A 239 -14.11 10.81 -17.80
CA PRO A 239 -13.71 12.15 -17.41
C PRO A 239 -13.54 13.07 -18.62
N ILE A 240 -13.75 14.37 -18.42
CA ILE A 240 -13.59 15.36 -19.48
C ILE A 240 -12.14 15.33 -20.00
N GLY A 241 -11.97 15.27 -21.32
CA GLY A 241 -10.65 15.24 -21.97
C GLY A 241 -10.04 13.84 -22.09
N TYR A 242 -10.77 12.79 -21.71
CA TYR A 242 -10.35 11.40 -21.83
C TYR A 242 -11.23 10.60 -22.79
N GLY A 243 -10.64 9.58 -23.41
CA GLY A 243 -11.33 8.63 -24.30
C GLY A 243 -10.87 7.19 -24.06
N LEU A 244 -11.64 6.25 -24.60
CA LEU A 244 -11.35 4.81 -24.52
C LEU A 244 -10.58 4.35 -25.76
N TYR A 245 -9.54 3.54 -25.55
CA TYR A 245 -8.64 3.07 -26.59
C TYR A 245 -8.48 1.56 -26.51
N LEU A 246 -8.31 0.93 -27.67
CA LEU A 246 -7.90 -0.47 -27.84
C LEU A 246 -6.64 -0.47 -28.71
N ASP A 247 -5.55 -1.06 -28.23
CA ASP A 247 -4.25 -1.11 -28.92
C ASP A 247 -3.76 0.27 -29.43
N GLY A 248 -4.03 1.33 -28.66
CA GLY A 248 -3.68 2.71 -29.00
C GLY A 248 -4.58 3.38 -30.03
N VAL A 249 -5.68 2.74 -30.46
CA VAL A 249 -6.69 3.30 -31.37
C VAL A 249 -7.93 3.70 -30.57
N ALA A 250 -8.40 4.93 -30.75
CA ALA A 250 -9.61 5.42 -30.08
C ALA A 250 -10.85 4.67 -30.59
N LEU A 251 -11.69 4.23 -29.65
CA LEU A 251 -12.98 3.59 -29.96
C LEU A 251 -14.06 4.64 -30.28
N GLY A 252 -15.07 4.23 -31.06
CA GLY A 252 -16.14 5.10 -31.55
C GLY A 252 -17.52 4.48 -31.38
N GLU A 253 -18.49 4.99 -32.16
CA GLU A 253 -19.89 4.54 -32.11
C GLU A 253 -20.10 3.13 -32.70
N GLU A 254 -19.13 2.59 -33.44
CA GLU A 254 -19.21 1.22 -33.97
C GLU A 254 -18.97 0.20 -32.84
N ILE A 255 -19.82 -0.84 -32.80
CA ILE A 255 -19.66 -1.95 -31.86
C ILE A 255 -18.28 -2.57 -32.04
N THR A 256 -17.48 -2.51 -30.99
CA THR A 256 -16.17 -3.15 -30.92
C THR A 256 -16.27 -4.39 -30.05
N ILE A 257 -15.85 -5.54 -30.60
CA ILE A 257 -15.81 -6.83 -29.89
C ILE A 257 -14.35 -7.20 -29.65
N THR A 258 -13.96 -7.39 -28.39
CA THR A 258 -12.57 -7.68 -28.05
C THR A 258 -12.46 -8.51 -26.77
N GLN A 259 -11.38 -9.28 -26.65
CA GLN A 259 -10.96 -9.93 -25.42
C GLN A 259 -9.72 -9.25 -24.81
N GLY A 260 -9.23 -8.18 -25.46
CA GLY A 260 -8.02 -7.46 -25.06
C GLY A 260 -8.26 -6.36 -24.04
N GLU A 261 -7.17 -5.88 -23.44
CA GLU A 261 -7.15 -4.75 -22.52
C GLU A 261 -7.58 -3.44 -23.21
N LEU A 262 -8.37 -2.64 -22.49
CA LEU A 262 -8.77 -1.28 -22.88
C LEU A 262 -8.00 -0.25 -22.06
N GLU A 263 -7.73 0.90 -22.66
CA GLU A 263 -7.00 1.99 -22.01
C GLU A 263 -7.82 3.28 -22.02
N ILE A 264 -7.91 3.93 -20.86
CA ILE A 264 -8.47 5.27 -20.72
C ILE A 264 -7.33 6.26 -20.84
N ARG A 265 -7.32 7.07 -21.89
CA ARG A 265 -6.21 8.00 -22.18
C ARG A 265 -6.68 9.42 -22.34
N ASN A 266 -5.81 10.35 -21.95
CA ASN A 266 -6.00 11.76 -22.25
C ASN A 266 -5.94 11.96 -23.77
N ILE A 267 -6.94 12.63 -24.34
CA ILE A 267 -7.11 12.79 -25.79
C ILE A 267 -6.01 13.70 -26.38
N GLU A 268 -5.50 14.65 -25.59
CA GLU A 268 -4.48 15.60 -26.05
C GLU A 268 -3.05 15.05 -25.88
N THR A 269 -2.76 14.43 -24.74
CA THR A 269 -1.39 13.99 -24.39
C THR A 269 -1.11 12.52 -24.68
N GLY A 270 -2.15 11.69 -24.81
CA GLY A 270 -2.03 10.22 -24.96
C GLY A 270 -1.65 9.49 -23.68
N GLU A 271 -1.53 10.18 -22.54
CA GLU A 271 -1.20 9.58 -21.24
C GLU A 271 -2.34 8.68 -20.73
N VAL A 272 -1.99 7.48 -20.26
CA VAL A 272 -2.95 6.52 -19.69
C VAL A 272 -3.34 6.94 -18.28
N LEU A 273 -4.63 7.10 -18.04
CA LEU A 273 -5.22 7.35 -16.72
C LEU A 273 -5.51 6.04 -15.98
N ALA A 274 -6.08 5.06 -16.68
CA ALA A 274 -6.48 3.76 -16.16
C ALA A 274 -6.57 2.74 -17.30
N THR A 275 -6.56 1.46 -16.93
CA THR A 275 -6.69 0.33 -17.85
C THR A 275 -7.82 -0.59 -17.37
N ILE A 276 -8.58 -1.14 -18.30
CA ILE A 276 -9.55 -2.21 -18.06
C ILE A 276 -8.93 -3.47 -18.65
N PRO A 277 -8.37 -4.38 -17.83
CA PRO A 277 -7.68 -5.57 -18.33
C PRO A 277 -8.67 -6.51 -19.02
N GLU A 278 -8.14 -7.57 -19.64
CA GLU A 278 -8.96 -8.64 -20.22
C GLU A 278 -9.94 -9.20 -19.16
N PRO A 279 -11.22 -9.43 -19.49
CA PRO A 279 -12.20 -9.86 -18.51
C PRO A 279 -11.96 -11.33 -18.16
N THR A 280 -11.72 -11.62 -16.89
CA THR A 280 -11.48 -12.99 -16.43
C THR A 280 -12.73 -13.56 -15.76
N VAL A 281 -12.97 -14.84 -16.03
CA VAL A 281 -14.11 -15.58 -15.51
C VAL A 281 -13.60 -16.74 -14.66
N TYR A 282 -14.09 -16.80 -13.43
CA TYR A 282 -13.72 -17.83 -12.47
C TYR A 282 -14.95 -18.68 -12.14
N ASP A 283 -14.76 -20.00 -12.07
CA ASP A 283 -15.72 -20.90 -11.45
C ASP A 283 -15.28 -21.23 -10.02
N SER A 284 -16.12 -21.93 -9.25
CA SER A 284 -15.78 -22.31 -7.88
C SER A 284 -14.85 -23.53 -7.80
N SER A 285 -14.26 -23.96 -8.92
CA SER A 285 -13.26 -25.03 -8.97
C SER A 285 -11.85 -24.44 -9.12
N ASP A 286 -10.81 -25.21 -8.75
CA ASP A 286 -9.40 -24.81 -8.96
C ASP A 286 -8.98 -24.91 -10.45
N SER A 287 -9.85 -24.51 -11.37
CA SER A 287 -9.62 -24.56 -12.81
C SER A 287 -8.91 -23.30 -13.34
N GLU A 288 -8.29 -23.40 -14.51
CA GLU A 288 -7.67 -22.24 -15.15
C GLU A 288 -8.74 -21.19 -15.49
N PRO A 289 -8.48 -19.88 -15.24
CA PRO A 289 -9.44 -18.82 -15.52
C PRO A 289 -9.76 -18.75 -17.02
N TYR A 290 -11.04 -18.50 -17.33
CA TYR A 290 -11.50 -18.32 -18.70
C TYR A 290 -11.52 -16.83 -19.07
N ILE A 291 -11.31 -16.49 -20.35
CA ILE A 291 -11.30 -15.10 -20.82
C ILE A 291 -12.66 -14.78 -21.42
N GLY A 292 -13.37 -13.81 -20.84
CA GLY A 292 -14.63 -13.31 -21.35
C GLY A 292 -14.46 -12.46 -22.62
N THR A 293 -15.53 -11.77 -23.01
CA THR A 293 -15.55 -10.89 -24.18
C THR A 293 -16.21 -9.56 -23.83
N TYR A 294 -15.60 -8.46 -24.27
CA TYR A 294 -16.17 -7.12 -24.22
C TYR A 294 -16.91 -6.78 -25.51
N PHE A 295 -18.10 -6.20 -25.36
CA PHE A 295 -18.84 -5.52 -26.43
C PHE A 295 -18.98 -4.05 -26.04
N ILE A 296 -18.47 -3.15 -26.89
CA ILE A 296 -18.24 -1.75 -26.53
C ILE A 296 -18.87 -0.84 -27.57
N GLU A 297 -19.63 0.14 -27.11
CA GLU A 297 -20.13 1.24 -27.93
C GLU A 297 -19.83 2.58 -27.24
N VAL A 298 -19.23 3.52 -27.97
CA VAL A 298 -18.84 4.84 -27.43
C VAL A 298 -19.72 5.94 -28.00
N TYR A 299 -20.47 6.61 -27.13
CA TYR A 299 -21.36 7.74 -27.42
C TYR A 299 -20.85 9.02 -26.74
N GLY A 300 -19.85 9.66 -27.35
CA GLY A 300 -19.20 10.84 -26.76
C GLY A 300 -18.52 10.48 -25.43
N PRO A 301 -18.88 11.12 -24.30
CA PRO A 301 -18.33 10.77 -22.99
C PRO A 301 -18.98 9.52 -22.36
N THR A 302 -20.09 9.03 -22.91
CA THR A 302 -20.81 7.86 -22.38
C THR A 302 -20.44 6.62 -23.17
N ILE A 303 -20.21 5.51 -22.48
CA ILE A 303 -19.84 4.23 -23.05
C ILE A 303 -20.85 3.21 -22.56
N VAL A 304 -21.30 2.35 -23.46
CA VAL A 304 -22.00 1.11 -23.11
C VAL A 304 -20.95 0.01 -23.11
N LEU A 305 -20.66 -0.53 -21.94
CA LEU A 305 -19.72 -1.63 -21.77
C LEU A 305 -20.51 -2.89 -21.42
N THR A 306 -20.33 -3.92 -22.22
CA THR A 306 -20.88 -5.24 -21.93
C THR A 306 -19.75 -6.21 -21.67
N THR A 307 -19.83 -6.94 -20.57
CA THR A 307 -18.90 -8.03 -20.25
C THR A 307 -19.67 -9.34 -20.25
N ALA A 308 -19.29 -10.27 -21.14
CA ALA A 308 -20.02 -11.52 -21.32
C ALA A 308 -19.09 -12.74 -21.49
N VAL A 309 -19.65 -13.92 -21.25
CA VAL A 309 -19.00 -15.22 -21.39
C VAL A 309 -19.78 -16.10 -22.36
N GLU A 310 -19.10 -16.96 -23.10
CA GLU A 310 -19.74 -17.92 -24.01
C GLU A 310 -20.68 -18.85 -23.22
N THR A 311 -21.90 -19.02 -23.72
CA THR A 311 -22.91 -19.90 -23.10
C THR A 311 -22.47 -21.36 -23.11
N SER A 312 -21.73 -21.78 -24.14
CA SER A 312 -21.15 -23.11 -24.24
C SER A 312 -20.18 -23.43 -23.10
N TRP A 313 -19.40 -22.43 -22.67
CA TRP A 313 -18.52 -22.53 -21.50
C TRP A 313 -19.35 -22.53 -20.21
N LEU A 314 -20.26 -21.56 -20.05
CA LEU A 314 -21.04 -21.35 -18.82
C LEU A 314 -21.98 -22.52 -18.49
N LEU A 315 -22.52 -23.20 -19.51
CA LEU A 315 -23.46 -24.30 -19.36
C LEU A 315 -22.79 -25.69 -19.36
N SER A 316 -21.46 -25.76 -19.44
CA SER A 316 -20.74 -27.03 -19.45
C SER A 316 -21.05 -27.88 -18.20
N GLU A 317 -21.14 -29.21 -18.38
CA GLU A 317 -21.46 -30.15 -17.30
C GLU A 317 -20.43 -30.11 -16.16
N ASP A 318 -19.19 -29.75 -16.47
CA ASP A 318 -18.08 -29.64 -15.51
C ASP A 318 -18.09 -28.31 -14.74
N ARG A 319 -19.03 -27.38 -15.01
CA ARG A 319 -19.07 -26.07 -14.33
C ARG A 319 -19.56 -26.17 -12.91
N VAL A 320 -18.77 -25.62 -12.00
CA VAL A 320 -19.10 -25.52 -10.57
C VAL A 320 -19.50 -24.09 -10.29
N PHE A 321 -20.74 -23.91 -9.82
CA PHE A 321 -21.24 -22.62 -9.39
C PHE A 321 -20.94 -22.42 -7.89
N PRO A 322 -20.83 -21.18 -7.41
CA PRO A 322 -21.02 -19.91 -8.13
C PRO A 322 -19.89 -19.56 -9.13
N VAL A 323 -20.20 -18.71 -10.11
CA VAL A 323 -19.28 -18.20 -11.16
C VAL A 323 -19.18 -16.68 -11.03
N SER A 324 -18.01 -16.10 -11.30
CA SER A 324 -17.78 -14.65 -11.30
C SER A 324 -17.21 -14.19 -12.63
N VAL A 325 -17.79 -13.12 -13.16
CA VAL A 325 -17.31 -12.44 -14.36
C VAL A 325 -16.71 -11.10 -13.94
N ASP A 326 -15.39 -10.95 -14.06
CA ASP A 326 -14.61 -9.81 -13.53
C ASP A 326 -14.25 -8.79 -14.62
N PRO A 327 -14.97 -7.66 -14.76
CA PRO A 327 -14.33 -6.45 -15.26
C PRO A 327 -13.63 -5.72 -14.12
N THR A 328 -12.34 -5.42 -14.28
CA THR A 328 -11.57 -4.64 -13.30
C THR A 328 -11.26 -3.26 -13.87
N VAL A 329 -11.29 -2.21 -13.05
CA VAL A 329 -10.70 -0.91 -13.43
C VAL A 329 -9.41 -0.70 -12.64
N LYS A 330 -8.29 -0.69 -13.35
CA LYS A 330 -6.94 -0.59 -12.77
C LYS A 330 -6.34 0.78 -13.03
N LEU A 331 -5.95 1.48 -11.96
CA LEU A 331 -5.36 2.82 -12.06
C LEU A 331 -3.83 2.76 -12.04
N PHE A 332 -3.30 1.90 -11.17
CA PHE A 332 -1.86 1.81 -10.94
C PHE A 332 -1.35 0.42 -11.28
N LYS A 333 -0.12 0.35 -11.81
CA LYS A 333 0.54 -0.92 -12.07
C LYS A 333 1.06 -1.49 -10.75
N ALA A 334 0.70 -2.74 -10.46
CA ALA A 334 1.29 -3.50 -9.35
C ALA A 334 2.82 -3.49 -9.45
N GLY A 335 3.50 -3.31 -8.31
CA GLY A 335 4.94 -3.40 -8.16
C GLY A 335 5.47 -4.84 -8.22
N SER A 336 4.58 -5.82 -8.37
CA SER A 336 4.90 -7.23 -8.39
C SER A 336 4.12 -8.00 -9.46
N GLY A 337 4.44 -9.28 -9.62
CA GLY A 337 3.77 -10.11 -10.60
C GLY A 337 4.39 -11.49 -10.77
N TYR A 338 4.01 -12.16 -11.86
CA TYR A 338 4.56 -13.46 -12.23
C TYR A 338 4.96 -13.49 -13.70
N CYS A 339 5.78 -14.46 -14.06
CA CYS A 339 6.17 -14.74 -15.44
C CYS A 339 5.87 -16.18 -15.80
N ARG A 340 5.29 -16.40 -16.97
CA ARG A 340 5.16 -17.73 -17.57
C ARG A 340 6.49 -18.12 -18.22
N VAL A 341 6.94 -19.36 -18.04
CA VAL A 341 8.26 -19.80 -18.56
C VAL A 341 8.18 -20.25 -20.02
N TYR A 342 7.10 -20.94 -20.40
CA TYR A 342 6.95 -21.50 -21.76
C TYR A 342 6.56 -20.46 -22.80
N TYR A 343 5.49 -19.70 -22.53
CA TYR A 343 5.15 -18.47 -23.24
C TYR A 343 5.77 -17.34 -22.44
N PRO A 344 6.96 -16.84 -22.81
CA PRO A 344 7.81 -16.08 -21.90
C PRO A 344 7.35 -14.64 -21.74
N ASN A 345 6.18 -14.47 -21.13
CA ASN A 345 5.48 -13.23 -20.88
C ASN A 345 5.40 -13.04 -19.36
N CYS A 346 5.57 -11.80 -18.93
CA CYS A 346 5.45 -11.40 -17.54
C CYS A 346 4.28 -10.45 -17.37
N TYR A 347 3.57 -10.56 -16.25
CA TYR A 347 2.36 -9.80 -15.95
C TYR A 347 2.52 -9.07 -14.62
N ASN A 348 2.05 -7.83 -14.53
CA ASN A 348 1.93 -7.10 -13.26
C ASN A 348 0.64 -7.54 -12.56
N SER A 349 0.75 -8.11 -11.37
CA SER A 349 -0.38 -8.71 -10.64
C SER A 349 -0.20 -8.56 -9.14
N ASN A 350 -1.28 -8.28 -8.41
CA ASN A 350 -1.34 -8.37 -6.95
C ASN A 350 -1.42 -9.84 -6.49
N TYR A 351 -1.74 -10.77 -7.39
CA TYR A 351 -1.69 -12.22 -7.18
C TYR A 351 -0.39 -12.76 -7.76
N VAL A 352 0.58 -13.00 -6.88
CA VAL A 352 1.94 -13.36 -7.28
C VAL A 352 2.16 -14.85 -7.04
N ASP A 353 2.02 -15.64 -8.11
CA ASP A 353 1.99 -17.08 -8.00
C ASP A 353 3.32 -17.74 -8.41
N LEU A 354 3.74 -18.71 -7.60
CA LEU A 354 4.69 -19.75 -7.97
C LEU A 354 3.87 -21.02 -8.23
N TYR A 355 3.74 -21.34 -9.52
CA TYR A 355 2.87 -22.41 -9.98
C TYR A 355 3.60 -23.36 -10.93
N ARG A 356 3.29 -24.65 -10.81
CA ARG A 356 3.61 -25.66 -11.82
C ARG A 356 2.52 -26.71 -11.88
N SER A 357 1.99 -26.97 -13.07
CA SER A 357 1.04 -28.06 -13.30
C SER A 357 1.73 -29.44 -13.31
N SER A 358 1.03 -30.48 -12.85
CA SER A 358 1.43 -31.89 -13.04
C SER A 358 1.05 -32.46 -14.40
N TRP A 359 0.10 -31.85 -15.09
CA TRP A 359 -0.49 -32.36 -16.34
C TRP A 359 0.12 -31.72 -17.57
N SER A 360 0.56 -30.47 -17.45
CA SER A 360 1.22 -29.72 -18.50
C SER A 360 2.58 -29.20 -18.06
N MET A 361 3.63 -29.61 -18.78
CA MET A 361 4.99 -29.10 -18.55
C MET A 361 5.16 -27.64 -19.02
N THR A 362 4.16 -27.04 -19.65
CA THR A 362 4.20 -25.66 -20.17
C THR A 362 3.64 -24.63 -19.19
N SER A 363 2.86 -25.06 -18.19
CA SER A 363 2.25 -24.18 -17.19
C SER A 363 3.16 -24.07 -15.97
N GLN A 364 4.29 -23.36 -16.15
CA GLN A 364 5.20 -22.97 -15.07
C GLN A 364 5.20 -21.44 -14.94
N GLU A 365 4.95 -20.97 -13.73
CA GLU A 365 4.95 -19.56 -13.36
C GLU A 365 5.95 -19.30 -12.26
N VAL A 366 6.69 -18.19 -12.40
CA VAL A 366 7.70 -17.77 -11.44
C VAL A 366 7.44 -16.33 -10.99
N PRO A 367 7.43 -16.07 -9.68
CA PRO A 367 7.10 -14.75 -9.14
C PRO A 367 8.28 -13.78 -9.21
N TRP A 368 7.95 -12.49 -9.31
CA TRP A 368 8.86 -11.37 -9.17
C TRP A 368 8.24 -10.23 -8.36
N MET A 369 9.08 -9.53 -7.60
CA MET A 369 8.71 -8.36 -6.80
C MET A 369 9.70 -7.23 -7.04
N LYS A 370 9.22 -6.00 -7.06
CA LYS A 370 10.04 -4.81 -7.27
C LYS A 370 10.02 -3.91 -6.03
N TYR A 371 11.16 -3.81 -5.35
CA TYR A 371 11.34 -2.87 -4.24
C TYR A 371 12.04 -1.61 -4.75
N THR A 372 11.45 -0.44 -4.47
CA THR A 372 12.00 0.86 -4.86
C THR A 372 12.37 1.63 -3.61
N PHE A 373 13.63 2.05 -3.55
CA PHE A 373 14.21 2.84 -2.48
C PHE A 373 14.31 4.30 -2.95
N GLY A 374 13.59 5.18 -2.27
CA GLY A 374 13.56 6.61 -2.54
C GLY A 374 14.65 7.36 -1.78
N SER A 375 14.67 8.69 -1.90
CA SER A 375 15.47 9.55 -1.00
C SER A 375 15.06 9.39 0.47
N SER A 376 13.78 9.08 0.70
CA SER A 376 13.19 8.72 1.99
C SER A 376 13.79 7.44 2.62
N SER A 377 14.55 6.66 1.85
CA SER A 377 15.27 5.46 2.31
C SER A 377 16.76 5.71 2.54
N ALA A 378 17.25 6.93 2.36
CA ALA A 378 18.66 7.22 2.53
C ALA A 378 19.11 7.01 4.00
N LEU A 379 20.28 6.37 4.14
CA LEU A 379 20.92 6.21 5.44
C LEU A 379 21.47 7.55 5.94
N PRO A 380 21.44 7.82 7.25
CA PRO A 380 22.07 9.00 7.83
C PRO A 380 23.59 8.96 7.62
N GLN A 381 24.23 10.12 7.71
CA GLN A 381 25.68 10.20 7.53
C GLN A 381 26.42 9.36 8.57
N GLY A 382 27.26 8.43 8.11
CA GLY A 382 28.05 7.57 8.99
C GLY A 382 27.28 6.39 9.60
N ALA A 383 26.07 6.11 9.13
CA ALA A 383 25.36 4.90 9.49
C ALA A 383 25.95 3.65 8.84
N THR A 384 25.74 2.52 9.49
CA THR A 384 26.11 1.19 9.06
C THR A 384 24.89 0.28 9.08
N VAL A 385 24.70 -0.48 8.00
CA VAL A 385 23.67 -1.51 7.94
C VAL A 385 24.10 -2.70 8.78
N ASP A 386 23.23 -3.10 9.70
CA ASP A 386 23.46 -4.19 10.64
C ASP A 386 22.83 -5.50 10.19
N GLU A 387 21.63 -5.42 9.62
CA GLU A 387 20.83 -6.58 9.23
C GLU A 387 19.90 -6.24 8.06
N ILE A 388 19.70 -7.19 7.16
CA ILE A 388 18.71 -7.09 6.07
C ILE A 388 17.91 -8.38 6.00
N ASN A 389 16.59 -8.24 6.06
CA ASN A 389 15.65 -9.34 5.93
C ASN A 389 14.69 -9.10 4.78
N TRP A 390 14.34 -10.16 4.05
CA TRP A 390 13.20 -10.16 3.16
C TRP A 390 12.06 -10.93 3.83
N ARG A 391 10.98 -10.21 4.13
CA ARG A 391 9.79 -10.74 4.81
C ARG A 391 8.72 -10.98 3.76
N VAL A 392 8.33 -12.26 3.62
CA VAL A 392 7.30 -12.66 2.68
C VAL A 392 6.17 -13.41 3.36
N TYR A 393 4.93 -13.13 2.98
CA TYR A 393 3.78 -13.93 3.37
C TYR A 393 3.39 -14.86 2.23
N THR A 394 3.38 -16.16 2.49
CA THR A 394 3.02 -17.18 1.51
C THR A 394 1.70 -17.86 1.86
N SER A 395 0.91 -18.24 0.86
CA SER A 395 -0.25 -19.13 0.99
C SER A 395 -0.01 -20.38 0.15
N ARG A 396 -0.02 -21.55 0.78
CA ARG A 396 0.14 -22.85 0.08
C ARG A 396 -1.24 -23.41 -0.26
N TYR A 397 -1.47 -23.66 -1.54
CA TYR A 397 -2.70 -24.31 -2.03
C TYR A 397 -2.48 -25.80 -2.36
N GLY A 398 -1.27 -26.19 -2.79
CA GLY A 398 -1.00 -27.61 -3.02
C GLY A 398 0.44 -27.93 -3.43
N GLY A 399 0.75 -29.23 -3.49
CA GLY A 399 2.07 -29.71 -3.89
C GLY A 399 3.15 -29.64 -2.82
N SER A 400 4.40 -29.91 -3.22
CA SER A 400 5.61 -29.81 -2.37
C SER A 400 6.80 -29.36 -3.21
N ALA A 401 7.54 -28.37 -2.73
CA ALA A 401 8.72 -27.85 -3.43
C ALA A 401 9.78 -27.34 -2.46
N THR A 402 11.03 -27.30 -2.94
CA THR A 402 12.07 -26.45 -2.35
C THR A 402 12.07 -25.15 -3.14
N VAL A 403 11.83 -24.03 -2.46
CA VAL A 403 11.76 -22.71 -3.10
C VAL A 403 13.00 -21.92 -2.70
N SER A 404 13.78 -21.54 -3.69
CA SER A 404 14.94 -20.68 -3.51
C SER A 404 14.55 -19.21 -3.73
N ALA A 405 14.90 -18.37 -2.76
CA ALA A 405 14.77 -16.92 -2.83
C ALA A 405 15.95 -16.30 -3.58
N LYS A 406 15.69 -15.25 -4.36
CA LYS A 406 16.65 -14.63 -5.27
C LYS A 406 16.55 -13.11 -5.19
N ILE A 407 17.70 -12.43 -5.15
CA ILE A 407 17.81 -11.04 -5.61
C ILE A 407 18.21 -11.10 -7.08
N LEU A 408 17.50 -10.36 -7.92
CA LEU A 408 17.55 -10.48 -9.37
C LEU A 408 18.79 -9.80 -9.96
N GLU A 409 19.56 -10.57 -10.70
CA GLU A 409 20.77 -10.15 -11.40
C GLU A 409 20.57 -10.14 -12.93
N ALA A 410 21.41 -9.43 -13.67
CA ALA A 410 21.40 -9.48 -15.12
C ALA A 410 21.96 -10.82 -15.63
N CYS A 411 21.07 -11.76 -16.02
CA CYS A 411 21.42 -13.14 -16.35
C CYS A 411 21.14 -13.53 -17.81
N GLY A 412 21.45 -12.67 -18.78
CA GLY A 412 21.21 -12.98 -20.21
C GLY A 412 19.72 -13.01 -20.58
N THR A 413 19.32 -13.86 -21.52
CA THR A 413 17.96 -13.90 -22.07
C THR A 413 17.48 -15.33 -22.27
N GLN A 414 16.36 -15.68 -21.65
CA GLN A 414 15.72 -16.99 -21.75
C GLN A 414 15.28 -17.30 -23.19
N PRO A 415 15.47 -18.48 -23.78
CA PRO A 415 14.89 -18.84 -25.09
C PRO A 415 13.37 -18.98 -25.06
N ASN A 416 12.71 -18.86 -26.21
CA ASN A 416 11.26 -19.08 -26.32
C ASN A 416 10.89 -20.57 -26.16
N TYR A 417 9.66 -20.83 -25.72
CA TYR A 417 9.04 -22.16 -25.72
C TYR A 417 9.83 -23.22 -24.94
N GLN A 418 10.41 -22.82 -23.80
CA GLN A 418 11.12 -23.73 -22.90
C GLN A 418 10.22 -24.13 -21.72
N THR A 419 10.24 -25.40 -21.35
CA THR A 419 9.48 -25.93 -20.19
C THR A 419 10.26 -25.80 -18.86
N SER A 420 11.43 -25.17 -18.92
CA SER A 420 12.31 -24.86 -17.80
C SER A 420 13.19 -23.64 -18.11
N ILE A 421 13.72 -23.00 -17.08
CA ILE A 421 14.60 -21.83 -17.26
C ILE A 421 15.99 -22.32 -17.68
N SER A 422 16.49 -21.79 -18.80
CA SER A 422 17.81 -22.14 -19.34
C SER A 422 18.91 -21.58 -18.46
N THR A 423 19.99 -22.35 -18.30
CA THR A 423 21.15 -21.90 -17.53
C THR A 423 21.84 -20.73 -18.21
N ALA A 424 22.12 -19.68 -17.45
CA ALA A 424 22.84 -18.49 -17.89
C ALA A 424 23.76 -17.97 -16.77
N THR A 425 24.78 -17.21 -17.15
CA THR A 425 25.66 -16.53 -16.20
C THR A 425 25.11 -15.15 -15.88
N CYS A 426 25.18 -14.76 -14.60
CA CYS A 426 24.72 -13.47 -14.12
C CYS A 426 25.89 -12.51 -13.88
N SER A 427 25.65 -11.21 -14.05
CA SER A 427 26.62 -10.17 -13.70
C SER A 427 25.91 -8.87 -13.32
N GLY A 428 26.02 -8.48 -12.05
CA GLY A 428 25.45 -7.24 -11.53
C GLY A 428 23.93 -7.27 -11.35
N SER A 429 23.40 -6.24 -10.70
CA SER A 429 21.96 -6.08 -10.48
C SER A 429 21.20 -5.97 -11.81
N ILE A 430 19.99 -6.53 -11.86
CA ILE A 430 19.10 -6.37 -13.01
C ILE A 430 18.67 -4.90 -13.14
N ALA A 431 18.51 -4.42 -14.38
CA ALA A 431 18.07 -3.05 -14.63
C ALA A 431 16.58 -2.86 -14.24
N ALA A 432 16.26 -1.75 -13.58
CA ALA A 432 14.92 -1.46 -13.06
C ALA A 432 13.80 -1.54 -14.11
N ASN A 433 14.08 -1.13 -15.36
CA ASN A 433 13.12 -1.17 -16.46
C ASN A 433 12.78 -2.59 -16.97
N ILE A 434 13.51 -3.61 -16.51
CA ILE A 434 13.23 -5.03 -16.80
C ILE A 434 12.33 -5.64 -15.73
N ILE A 435 12.26 -5.05 -14.53
CA ILE A 435 11.52 -5.57 -13.37
C ILE A 435 10.05 -5.14 -13.46
N THR A 436 9.36 -5.60 -14.50
CA THR A 436 7.95 -5.31 -14.73
C THR A 436 7.37 -6.36 -15.68
N GLY A 437 6.07 -6.62 -15.57
CA GLY A 437 5.31 -7.36 -16.55
C GLY A 437 5.05 -6.52 -17.79
N SER A 438 6.06 -6.37 -18.64
CA SER A 438 5.97 -5.46 -19.78
C SER A 438 5.15 -6.01 -20.94
N GLN A 439 4.86 -7.32 -20.93
CA GLN A 439 4.45 -8.09 -22.12
C GLN A 439 5.38 -7.90 -23.33
N SER A 440 6.57 -7.32 -23.11
CA SER A 440 7.59 -7.18 -24.14
C SER A 440 8.43 -8.43 -24.14
N SER A 441 8.41 -9.14 -25.27
CA SER A 441 9.08 -10.43 -25.41
C SER A 441 10.54 -10.39 -24.95
N LEU A 442 11.29 -9.31 -25.16
CA LEU A 442 12.71 -9.26 -24.77
C LEU A 442 12.92 -9.04 -23.27
N ASN A 443 12.24 -8.06 -22.65
CA ASN A 443 12.46 -7.76 -21.24
C ASN A 443 11.91 -8.87 -20.36
N ASP A 444 10.75 -9.42 -20.69
CA ASP A 444 10.13 -10.52 -19.93
C ASP A 444 11.03 -11.77 -19.94
N ARG A 445 11.65 -12.09 -21.09
CA ARG A 445 12.65 -13.16 -21.21
C ARG A 445 13.93 -12.90 -20.40
N LYS A 446 14.34 -11.64 -20.24
CA LYS A 446 15.49 -11.29 -19.37
C LYS A 446 15.11 -11.44 -17.90
N LEU A 447 13.89 -11.05 -17.52
CA LEU A 447 13.36 -11.20 -16.17
C LEU A 447 13.26 -12.69 -15.77
N ILE A 448 12.67 -13.52 -16.63
CA ILE A 448 12.62 -14.99 -16.43
C ILE A 448 14.02 -15.58 -16.25
N SER A 449 14.97 -15.19 -17.13
CA SER A 449 16.36 -15.65 -17.03
C SER A 449 17.00 -15.25 -15.71
N SER A 450 16.71 -14.05 -15.21
CA SER A 450 17.18 -13.55 -13.91
C SER A 450 16.65 -14.39 -12.76
N ILE A 451 15.34 -14.65 -12.70
CA ILE A 451 14.70 -15.41 -11.61
C ILE A 451 15.30 -16.82 -11.49
N GLY A 452 15.55 -17.50 -12.62
CA GLY A 452 16.09 -18.85 -12.61
C GLY A 452 17.60 -18.95 -12.31
N ASN A 453 18.39 -17.92 -12.67
CA ASN A 453 19.85 -18.03 -12.66
C ASN A 453 20.56 -17.20 -11.59
N SER A 454 19.90 -16.19 -10.99
CA SER A 454 20.50 -15.40 -9.92
C SER A 454 20.93 -16.29 -8.76
N ALA A 455 21.94 -15.86 -7.98
CA ALA A 455 22.39 -16.63 -6.82
C ALA A 455 21.26 -16.81 -5.78
N SER A 456 21.22 -17.97 -5.12
CA SER A 456 20.27 -18.19 -4.02
C SER A 456 20.68 -17.36 -2.81
N ILE A 457 19.77 -16.56 -2.27
CA ILE A 457 19.97 -15.80 -1.03
C ILE A 457 19.38 -16.52 0.19
N GLY A 458 18.73 -17.66 -0.04
CA GLY A 458 18.12 -18.49 1.00
C GLY A 458 17.02 -19.34 0.42
N ASN A 459 16.26 -20.00 1.30
CA ASN A 459 15.10 -20.78 0.93
C ASN A 459 13.84 -20.24 1.63
N ILE A 460 12.72 -20.29 0.93
CA ILE A 460 11.39 -20.00 1.48
C ILE A 460 10.77 -21.33 1.87
N ALA A 461 10.35 -21.47 3.13
CA ALA A 461 9.73 -22.71 3.60
C ALA A 461 8.37 -22.92 2.91
N TRP A 462 8.09 -24.17 2.50
CA TRP A 462 6.87 -24.55 1.79
C TRP A 462 5.66 -24.68 2.71
N SER A 463 5.21 -23.57 3.29
CA SER A 463 4.05 -23.49 4.17
C SER A 463 3.38 -22.12 4.10
N SER A 464 2.14 -22.02 4.56
CA SER A 464 1.45 -20.75 4.66
C SER A 464 2.01 -19.87 5.80
N GLY A 465 1.75 -18.56 5.77
CA GLY A 465 2.16 -17.58 6.78
C GLY A 465 3.46 -16.86 6.46
N TRP A 466 3.87 -15.97 7.36
CA TRP A 466 5.12 -15.20 7.26
C TRP A 466 6.37 -16.10 7.19
N LYS A 467 7.33 -15.67 6.39
CA LYS A 467 8.66 -16.24 6.20
C LYS A 467 9.69 -15.12 6.17
N THR A 468 10.87 -15.42 6.70
CA THR A 468 12.00 -14.51 6.71
C THR A 468 13.15 -15.15 5.95
N VAL A 469 13.66 -14.42 4.97
CA VAL A 469 14.92 -14.75 4.31
C VAL A 469 15.94 -13.71 4.79
N GLU A 470 16.91 -14.16 5.59
CA GLU A 470 18.01 -13.32 6.05
C GLU A 470 19.02 -13.14 4.91
N LEU A 471 19.26 -11.90 4.50
CA LEU A 471 20.19 -11.57 3.41
C LEU A 471 21.59 -11.32 3.98
N CYS A 472 21.66 -10.58 5.08
CA CYS A 472 22.86 -10.39 5.88
C CYS A 472 22.50 -10.03 7.32
N ASP A 473 23.37 -10.40 8.26
CA ASP A 473 23.30 -10.01 9.67
C ASP A 473 24.73 -9.97 10.25
N ASN A 474 25.13 -8.84 10.83
CA ASN A 474 26.42 -8.68 11.49
C ASN A 474 26.50 -9.48 12.82
N ASN A 475 25.37 -9.90 13.39
CA ASN A 475 25.29 -10.68 14.62
C ASN A 475 25.15 -12.19 14.39
N ASN A 476 24.93 -12.64 13.16
CA ASN A 476 24.88 -14.05 12.79
C ASN A 476 26.25 -14.53 12.26
N PRO A 477 27.10 -15.19 13.09
CA PRO A 477 28.43 -15.64 12.66
C PRO A 477 28.39 -16.77 11.63
N SER A 478 27.22 -17.40 11.41
CA SER A 478 27.03 -18.45 10.40
C SER A 478 26.45 -17.93 9.08
N GLY A 479 26.03 -16.66 9.05
CA GLY A 479 25.40 -16.00 7.91
C GLY A 479 26.37 -15.13 7.10
N THR A 480 25.79 -14.30 6.23
CA THR A 480 26.54 -13.28 5.48
C THR A 480 26.62 -12.02 6.32
N ALA A 481 27.81 -11.50 6.61
CA ALA A 481 27.93 -10.20 7.28
C ALA A 481 27.50 -9.06 6.33
N CYS A 482 26.79 -8.04 6.82
CA CYS A 482 26.37 -6.91 5.98
C CYS A 482 27.56 -6.08 5.48
N SER A 483 28.72 -6.16 6.15
CA SER A 483 29.99 -5.58 5.71
C SER A 483 30.68 -6.35 4.57
N ALA A 484 30.17 -7.52 4.15
CA ALA A 484 30.77 -8.31 3.08
C ALA A 484 30.65 -7.61 1.71
N THR A 485 31.79 -7.45 1.02
CA THR A 485 31.88 -6.74 -0.28
C THR A 485 31.41 -7.55 -1.49
N THR A 486 31.05 -8.81 -1.27
CA THR A 486 30.54 -9.74 -2.29
C THR A 486 29.23 -10.34 -1.83
N GLY A 487 28.26 -10.46 -2.73
CA GLY A 487 26.93 -10.99 -2.41
C GLY A 487 25.83 -10.03 -2.85
N ALA A 488 24.63 -10.57 -3.09
CA ALA A 488 23.52 -9.82 -3.66
C ALA A 488 22.89 -8.81 -2.67
N HIS A 489 23.10 -8.98 -1.36
CA HIS A 489 22.69 -8.01 -0.33
C HIS A 489 23.27 -6.61 -0.58
N ASN A 490 24.44 -6.52 -1.22
CA ASN A 490 25.03 -5.25 -1.63
C ASN A 490 24.15 -4.46 -2.60
N TYR A 491 23.29 -5.11 -3.39
CA TYR A 491 22.36 -4.38 -4.26
C TYR A 491 21.29 -3.64 -3.43
N VAL A 492 20.84 -4.22 -2.32
CA VAL A 492 19.92 -3.57 -1.37
C VAL A 492 20.62 -2.43 -0.65
N ILE A 493 21.83 -2.65 -0.10
CA ILE A 493 22.60 -1.58 0.57
C ILE A 493 22.86 -0.39 -0.36
N ASN A 494 23.24 -0.67 -1.61
CA ASN A 494 23.47 0.38 -2.60
C ASN A 494 22.19 1.15 -2.94
N ALA A 495 21.05 0.45 -3.10
CA ALA A 495 19.76 1.08 -3.39
C ALA A 495 19.24 1.89 -2.20
N GLN A 496 19.37 1.38 -0.97
CA GLN A 496 19.07 2.11 0.25
C GLN A 496 19.89 3.41 0.34
N THR A 497 21.20 3.35 0.05
CA THR A 497 22.10 4.50 0.22
C THR A 497 21.93 5.56 -0.89
N ASN A 498 21.73 5.13 -2.13
CA ASN A 498 21.80 6.03 -3.30
C ASN A 498 20.44 6.21 -4.01
N GLY A 499 19.39 5.62 -3.48
CA GLY A 499 18.15 5.37 -4.22
C GLY A 499 18.34 4.27 -5.28
N GLY A 500 17.25 3.64 -5.68
CA GLY A 500 17.27 2.66 -6.75
C GLY A 500 16.17 1.62 -6.64
N THR A 501 16.25 0.62 -7.50
CA THR A 501 15.28 -0.47 -7.55
C THR A 501 15.99 -1.80 -7.48
N VAL A 502 15.50 -2.69 -6.64
CA VAL A 502 16.00 -4.07 -6.50
C VAL A 502 14.85 -5.03 -6.79
N GLY A 503 15.12 -6.00 -7.66
CA GLY A 503 14.18 -7.06 -7.97
C GLY A 503 14.40 -8.26 -7.06
N PHE A 504 13.32 -8.85 -6.58
CA PHE A 504 13.33 -10.12 -5.89
C PHE A 504 12.50 -11.12 -6.68
N GLY A 505 12.80 -12.40 -6.49
CA GLY A 505 12.02 -13.48 -7.10
C GLY A 505 12.20 -14.77 -6.34
N ALA A 506 11.35 -15.74 -6.69
CA ALA A 506 11.44 -17.08 -6.14
C ALA A 506 11.39 -18.11 -7.27
N HIS A 507 12.15 -19.20 -7.11
CA HIS A 507 12.20 -20.26 -8.09
C HIS A 507 12.27 -21.62 -7.42
N SER A 508 11.56 -22.60 -7.99
CA SER A 508 11.70 -24.00 -7.63
C SER A 508 12.15 -24.83 -8.82
N THR A 509 13.08 -25.74 -8.58
CA THR A 509 13.53 -26.75 -9.56
C THR A 509 12.72 -28.05 -9.47
N SER A 510 11.75 -28.14 -8.56
CA SER A 510 10.89 -29.31 -8.41
C SER A 510 10.00 -29.50 -9.64
N THR A 511 9.76 -30.75 -10.04
CA THR A 511 9.04 -31.07 -11.31
C THR A 511 7.58 -31.47 -11.13
N GLY A 512 7.11 -31.68 -9.90
CA GLY A 512 5.71 -32.03 -9.59
C GLY A 512 4.78 -30.82 -9.47
N TYR A 513 3.48 -31.09 -9.27
CA TYR A 513 2.47 -30.04 -9.02
C TYR A 513 2.87 -29.18 -7.83
N GLN A 514 2.79 -27.87 -8.00
CA GLN A 514 3.19 -26.86 -7.02
C GLN A 514 2.27 -25.66 -7.17
N TYR A 515 1.73 -25.18 -6.05
CA TYR A 515 0.99 -23.93 -6.05
C TYR A 515 1.16 -23.22 -4.71
N MET A 516 1.90 -22.11 -4.77
CA MET A 516 2.12 -21.21 -3.65
C MET A 516 1.96 -19.76 -4.14
N ARG A 517 1.17 -18.97 -3.42
CA ARG A 517 0.96 -17.55 -3.66
C ARG A 517 1.77 -16.72 -2.69
N PHE A 518 2.35 -15.63 -3.18
CA PHE A 518 2.92 -14.56 -2.38
C PHE A 518 1.86 -13.47 -2.27
N GLN A 519 1.49 -13.13 -1.04
CA GLN A 519 0.49 -12.08 -0.79
C GLN A 519 1.14 -10.71 -0.98
N GLN A 520 0.41 -9.77 -1.59
CA GLN A 520 0.96 -8.46 -1.96
C GLN A 520 0.09 -7.28 -1.56
N SER A 521 -1.03 -7.50 -0.89
CA SER A 521 -1.98 -6.43 -0.58
C SER A 521 -2.26 -6.33 0.92
N GLY A 522 -2.57 -5.11 1.36
CA GLY A 522 -3.00 -4.82 2.72
C GLY A 522 -1.99 -5.27 3.78
N SER A 523 -2.46 -6.02 4.77
CA SER A 523 -1.65 -6.47 5.90
C SER A 523 -0.67 -7.61 5.65
N LEU A 524 -0.69 -8.14 4.42
CA LEU A 524 0.15 -9.26 4.02
C LEU A 524 1.17 -8.87 2.94
N ALA A 525 1.28 -7.57 2.61
CA ALA A 525 2.24 -7.08 1.62
C ALA A 525 3.69 -7.41 2.02
N ASN A 526 4.47 -7.91 1.07
CA ASN A 526 5.85 -8.32 1.32
C ASN A 526 6.75 -7.10 1.47
N TYR A 527 7.79 -7.19 2.30
CA TYR A 527 8.71 -6.06 2.50
C TYR A 527 10.16 -6.48 2.70
N VAL A 528 11.06 -5.57 2.34
CA VAL A 528 12.47 -5.63 2.71
C VAL A 528 12.66 -4.79 3.97
N GLU A 529 13.20 -5.40 5.00
CA GLU A 529 13.57 -4.78 6.27
C GLU A 529 15.07 -4.51 6.25
N VAL A 530 15.46 -3.26 6.47
CA VAL A 530 16.85 -2.83 6.64
C VAL A 530 16.99 -2.25 8.04
N ILE A 531 17.81 -2.91 8.87
CA ILE A 531 18.13 -2.44 10.22
C ILE A 531 19.51 -1.82 10.18
N TYR A 532 19.62 -0.59 10.67
CA TYR A 532 20.86 0.15 10.68
C TYR A 532 21.07 0.92 11.98
N SER A 533 22.34 1.15 12.28
CA SER A 533 22.81 1.96 13.40
C SER A 533 23.70 3.10 12.91
N GLY A 534 23.79 4.18 13.68
CA GLY A 534 24.68 5.30 13.40
C GLY A 534 23.97 6.57 12.93
N GLY A 535 24.76 7.61 12.66
CA GLY A 535 24.31 9.00 12.59
C GLY A 535 24.65 9.78 13.87
N SER A 536 25.90 9.77 14.31
CA SER A 536 26.26 10.46 15.57
C SER A 536 26.33 11.99 15.37
N ASP A 537 25.41 12.74 15.99
CA ASP A 537 25.43 14.21 16.05
C ASP A 537 25.58 14.65 17.52
N PRO A 538 26.52 15.55 17.88
CA PRO A 538 26.56 16.13 19.22
C PRO A 538 25.57 17.29 19.45
N ASN A 539 24.85 17.76 18.42
CA ASN A 539 23.99 18.93 18.48
C ASN A 539 22.50 18.54 18.32
N PRO A 540 21.58 19.29 18.94
CA PRO A 540 20.15 19.14 18.65
C PRO A 540 19.82 19.58 17.22
N PRO A 541 18.63 19.22 16.70
CA PRO A 541 18.21 19.63 15.36
C PRO A 541 18.24 21.16 15.21
N ALA A 542 18.65 21.64 14.05
CA ALA A 542 18.63 23.07 13.74
C ALA A 542 17.27 23.46 13.17
N SER A 543 16.67 24.57 13.64
CA SER A 543 15.42 25.11 13.11
C SER A 543 15.69 26.30 12.18
N SER A 544 15.04 26.31 11.02
CA SER A 544 14.97 27.47 10.13
C SER A 544 13.59 28.14 10.13
N HIS A 545 12.82 27.94 11.21
CA HIS A 545 11.51 28.56 11.39
C HIS A 545 11.59 30.09 11.27
N VAL A 546 10.66 30.67 10.52
CA VAL A 546 10.45 32.13 10.48
C VAL A 546 9.26 32.44 11.38
N PRO A 547 9.47 33.04 12.56
CA PRO A 547 8.40 33.23 13.52
C PRO A 547 7.44 34.33 13.09
N TYR A 548 6.15 34.06 13.25
CA TYR A 548 5.10 35.07 13.29
C TYR A 548 5.05 35.64 14.71
N SER A 549 5.87 36.67 14.98
CA SER A 549 6.05 37.25 16.31
C SER A 549 6.02 38.78 16.30
N ASP A 550 5.76 39.38 17.46
CA ASP A 550 5.83 40.83 17.73
C ASP A 550 4.88 41.67 16.87
N LEU A 551 3.68 41.17 16.62
CA LEU A 551 2.70 41.77 15.72
C LEU A 551 1.25 41.54 16.18
N THR A 552 0.33 42.29 15.56
CA THR A 552 -1.13 42.17 15.75
C THR A 552 -1.78 41.76 14.43
N THR A 553 -2.71 40.81 14.45
CA THR A 553 -3.43 40.27 13.28
C THR A 553 -4.94 40.37 13.49
N TYR A 554 -5.73 40.45 12.43
CA TYR A 554 -7.21 40.52 12.51
C TYR A 554 -7.92 39.27 12.02
N ILE A 555 -7.17 38.24 11.63
CA ILE A 555 -7.77 36.98 11.20
C ILE A 555 -8.13 36.21 12.47
N GLU A 556 -9.31 35.59 12.50
CA GLU A 556 -9.78 34.64 13.54
C GLU A 556 -9.72 33.17 13.03
N GLY A 557 -9.97 32.20 13.91
CA GLY A 557 -9.93 30.76 13.62
C GLY A 557 -8.56 30.10 13.84
N LYS A 558 -8.51 28.80 13.55
CA LYS A 558 -7.32 27.96 13.67
C LYS A 558 -6.11 28.51 12.90
N ARG A 559 -4.91 28.38 13.49
CA ARG A 559 -3.64 28.74 12.85
C ARG A 559 -2.76 27.54 12.67
N THR A 560 -2.15 27.42 11.49
CA THR A 560 -1.16 26.39 11.17
C THR A 560 0.20 27.07 11.01
N PHE A 561 1.16 26.61 11.80
CA PHE A 561 2.55 27.04 11.78
C PHE A 561 3.39 25.99 11.09
N PHE A 562 4.46 26.43 10.43
CA PHE A 562 5.40 25.56 9.73
C PHE A 562 6.80 25.73 10.29
N THR A 563 7.53 24.64 10.42
CA THR A 563 8.97 24.67 10.72
C THR A 563 9.72 23.74 9.76
N THR A 564 11.00 24.01 9.57
CA THR A 564 11.90 23.14 8.84
C THR A 564 13.09 22.87 9.74
N LEU A 565 13.41 21.58 9.90
CA LEU A 565 14.44 21.09 10.80
C LEU A 565 15.51 20.36 9.99
N THR A 566 16.77 20.50 10.40
CA THR A 566 17.91 19.81 9.79
C THR A 566 18.75 19.16 10.88
N ASP A 567 19.13 17.90 10.71
CA ASP A 567 19.93 17.14 11.67
C ASP A 567 20.76 16.06 10.95
N LEU A 568 21.97 15.77 11.42
CA LEU A 568 22.84 14.73 10.81
C LEU A 568 22.48 13.31 11.27
N SER A 569 21.87 13.19 12.45
CA SER A 569 21.40 11.93 13.03
C SER A 569 19.96 11.59 12.63
N GLY A 570 19.24 12.54 12.05
CA GLY A 570 17.82 12.47 11.78
C GLY A 570 16.97 13.01 12.93
N ILE A 571 15.69 13.22 12.66
CA ILE A 571 14.75 13.85 13.61
C ILE A 571 13.80 12.80 14.16
N ASP A 572 13.61 12.82 15.49
CA ASP A 572 12.63 11.96 16.12
C ASP A 572 11.23 12.42 15.70
N THR A 573 10.47 11.49 15.13
CA THR A 573 9.09 11.69 14.68
C THR A 573 8.14 10.67 15.29
N THR A 574 8.55 10.02 16.37
CA THR A 574 7.68 9.14 17.16
C THR A 574 6.53 9.93 17.77
N SER A 575 5.41 9.26 18.01
CA SER A 575 4.23 9.86 18.65
C SER A 575 4.51 10.47 20.04
N THR A 576 5.52 9.94 20.74
CA THR A 576 5.85 10.36 22.11
C THR A 576 6.81 11.55 22.13
N ASN A 577 7.89 11.48 21.37
CA ASN A 577 9.00 12.42 21.44
C ASN A 577 9.14 13.33 20.22
N GLY A 578 8.30 13.13 19.21
CA GLY A 578 8.37 13.87 17.96
C GLY A 578 8.17 15.38 18.11
N VAL A 579 8.38 16.08 17.00
CA VAL A 579 8.26 17.53 16.88
C VAL A 579 6.91 18.02 17.44
N LYS A 580 6.96 19.08 18.26
CA LYS A 580 5.78 19.65 18.93
C LYS A 580 5.71 21.14 18.74
N LEU A 581 4.52 21.62 18.38
CA LEU A 581 4.13 23.01 18.56
C LEU A 581 3.57 23.16 19.98
N VAL A 582 4.16 24.04 20.78
CA VAL A 582 3.72 24.30 22.15
C VAL A 582 3.23 25.73 22.23
N TYR A 583 2.00 25.95 22.68
CA TYR A 583 1.39 27.27 22.73
C TYR A 583 0.50 27.47 23.95
N ARG A 584 0.21 28.72 24.28
CA ARG A 584 -0.83 29.10 25.25
C ARG A 584 -1.55 30.36 24.79
N ILE A 585 -2.79 30.51 25.25
CA ILE A 585 -3.66 31.63 24.90
C ILE A 585 -3.95 32.43 26.17
N ASN A 586 -3.95 33.75 26.09
CA ASN A 586 -4.31 34.70 27.15
C ASN A 586 -3.57 34.46 28.47
N ASN A 587 -2.26 34.22 28.39
CA ASN A 587 -1.39 33.96 29.55
C ASN A 587 -1.88 32.78 30.42
N ALA A 588 -2.49 31.75 29.81
CA ALA A 588 -2.91 30.56 30.53
C ALA A 588 -1.75 29.97 31.35
N SER A 589 -2.08 29.44 32.54
CA SER A 589 -1.08 28.88 33.46
C SER A 589 -0.43 27.60 32.94
N THR A 590 -1.03 26.96 31.93
CA THR A 590 -0.56 25.73 31.29
C THR A 590 -0.33 25.94 29.80
N TRP A 591 0.70 25.29 29.27
CA TRP A 591 0.96 25.22 27.84
C TRP A 591 0.24 24.01 27.23
N THR A 592 -0.39 24.22 26.07
CA THR A 592 -0.91 23.16 25.22
C THR A 592 0.20 22.67 24.30
N SER A 593 0.40 21.35 24.23
CA SER A 593 1.38 20.73 23.34
C SER A 593 0.65 19.95 22.25
N VAL A 594 0.93 20.26 20.99
CA VAL A 594 0.36 19.60 19.81
C VAL A 594 1.47 18.89 19.06
N ALA A 595 1.28 17.60 18.76
CA ALA A 595 2.19 16.87 17.90
C ALA A 595 2.16 17.46 16.49
N ALA A 596 3.32 17.71 15.92
CA ALA A 596 3.45 18.22 14.57
C ALA A 596 3.35 17.07 13.56
N THR A 597 2.74 17.36 12.42
CA THR A 597 2.66 16.44 11.29
C THR A 597 3.81 16.71 10.34
N ALA A 598 4.55 15.67 9.96
CA ALA A 598 5.56 15.77 8.90
C ALA A 598 4.88 16.06 7.54
N ILE A 599 5.52 16.86 6.71
CA ILE A 599 5.08 17.16 5.35
C ILE A 599 6.06 16.48 4.39
N GLY A 600 5.55 15.59 3.54
CA GLY A 600 6.35 14.66 2.76
C GLY A 600 7.03 13.63 3.65
N SER A 601 8.19 13.15 3.20
CA SER A 601 9.07 12.31 4.00
C SER A 601 10.08 13.17 4.78
N CYS A 602 10.47 12.66 5.93
CA CYS A 602 11.57 13.09 6.78
C CYS A 602 12.33 11.83 7.20
N SER A 603 13.17 11.33 6.31
CA SER A 603 14.08 10.23 6.58
C SER A 603 15.28 10.68 7.38
N THR A 604 16.00 9.72 7.95
CA THR A 604 17.25 10.01 8.66
C THR A 604 18.38 10.51 7.76
N GLY A 605 18.30 10.27 6.45
CA GLY A 605 19.23 10.82 5.47
C GLY A 605 18.80 12.17 4.88
N ASP A 606 17.60 12.66 5.21
CA ASP A 606 17.07 13.90 4.63
C ASP A 606 17.79 15.11 5.21
N GLY A 607 18.26 16.00 4.32
CA GLY A 607 18.94 17.22 4.73
C GLY A 607 18.01 18.28 5.34
N GLU A 608 16.70 18.22 5.04
CA GLU A 608 15.68 19.13 5.54
C GLU A 608 14.34 18.41 5.72
N CYS A 609 13.74 18.54 6.90
CA CYS A 609 12.44 17.97 7.24
C CYS A 609 11.42 19.05 7.57
N ARG A 610 10.26 19.01 6.92
CA ARG A 610 9.20 20.02 7.09
C ARG A 610 8.10 19.50 8.00
N PHE A 611 7.65 20.35 8.91
CA PHE A 611 6.59 20.02 9.86
C PHE A 611 5.54 21.12 9.93
N LYS A 612 4.32 20.75 10.27
CA LYS A 612 3.25 21.67 10.62
C LYS A 612 2.60 21.32 11.95
N GLY A 613 2.18 22.35 12.67
CA GLY A 613 1.42 22.23 13.91
C GLY A 613 0.33 23.28 13.89
N SER A 614 -0.80 22.99 14.54
CA SER A 614 -1.91 23.96 14.56
C SER A 614 -2.44 24.23 15.95
N THR A 615 -2.88 25.47 16.17
CA THR A 615 -3.56 25.88 17.40
C THR A 615 -5.02 25.39 17.42
N ALA A 616 -5.68 25.61 18.55
CA ALA A 616 -7.14 25.69 18.59
C ALA A 616 -7.64 26.95 17.82
N ASP A 617 -8.96 27.07 17.65
CA ASP A 617 -9.56 28.28 17.09
C ASP A 617 -9.24 29.50 17.97
N LEU A 618 -8.78 30.57 17.33
CA LEU A 618 -8.46 31.85 17.96
C LEU A 618 -9.55 32.88 17.67
N SER A 619 -9.81 33.79 18.59
CA SER A 619 -10.80 34.86 18.45
C SER A 619 -10.14 36.23 18.60
N ALA A 620 -10.81 37.29 18.14
CA ALA A 620 -10.41 38.65 18.43
C ALA A 620 -10.30 38.87 19.95
N GLY A 621 -9.20 39.49 20.37
CA GLY A 621 -8.81 39.66 21.77
C GLY A 621 -7.85 38.60 22.31
N ASP A 622 -7.50 37.57 21.52
CA ASP A 622 -6.58 36.52 21.97
C ASP A 622 -5.11 36.93 21.85
N TYR A 623 -4.37 36.78 22.95
CA TYR A 623 -2.92 36.88 22.99
C TYR A 623 -2.31 35.46 22.97
N VAL A 624 -1.49 35.16 21.97
CA VAL A 624 -0.92 33.83 21.77
C VAL A 624 0.58 33.88 21.98
N GLU A 625 1.09 32.96 22.80
CA GLU A 625 2.52 32.66 22.90
C GLU A 625 2.79 31.25 22.43
N TYR A 626 3.90 31.03 21.71
CA TYR A 626 4.25 29.72 21.19
C TYR A 626 5.75 29.51 21.01
N TYR A 627 6.16 28.25 20.96
CA TYR A 627 7.51 27.81 20.63
C TYR A 627 7.47 26.39 20.03
N TRP A 628 8.54 26.00 19.34
CA TRP A 628 8.72 24.62 18.89
C TRP A 628 9.65 23.85 19.81
N LYS A 629 9.36 22.56 19.98
CA LYS A 629 10.23 21.60 20.66
C LYS A 629 10.44 20.39 19.74
N PHE A 630 11.67 19.91 19.66
CA PHE A 630 12.05 18.76 18.84
C PHE A 630 13.27 18.06 19.45
N GLN A 631 13.57 16.85 19.00
CA GLN A 631 14.80 16.13 19.37
C GLN A 631 15.31 15.30 18.19
N ASP A 632 16.57 14.90 18.29
CA ASP A 632 17.23 14.09 17.29
C ASP A 632 17.06 12.57 17.54
N LEU A 633 17.64 11.74 16.67
CA LEU A 633 17.68 10.28 16.80
C LEU A 633 19.02 9.75 17.33
N ASN A 634 19.77 10.59 18.04
CA ASN A 634 21.12 10.27 18.45
C ASN A 634 21.17 9.07 19.44
N ALA A 635 21.94 8.06 19.06
CA ALA A 635 22.15 6.83 19.83
C ALA A 635 23.40 6.85 20.72
N LEU A 636 24.08 7.99 20.88
CA LEU A 636 25.26 8.11 21.75
C LEU A 636 24.90 7.87 23.24
N ALA A 637 25.91 7.56 24.06
CA ALA A 637 25.76 7.26 25.50
C ALA A 637 25.07 8.36 26.34
N ASN A 638 24.92 9.57 25.80
CA ASN A 638 24.27 10.70 26.47
C ASN A 638 22.78 10.84 26.13
N GLY A 639 22.25 9.98 25.24
CA GLY A 639 20.87 10.02 24.76
C GLY A 639 20.59 11.15 23.75
N PRO A 640 19.33 11.26 23.28
CA PRO A 640 18.92 12.23 22.28
C PRO A 640 19.10 13.69 22.73
N ASN A 641 19.42 14.56 21.78
CA ASN A 641 19.60 15.99 22.00
C ASN A 641 18.27 16.73 21.76
N VAL A 642 17.81 17.50 22.75
CA VAL A 642 16.55 18.27 22.66
C VAL A 642 16.83 19.70 22.22
N GLY A 643 16.12 20.14 21.19
CA GLY A 643 16.15 21.51 20.66
C GLY A 643 14.83 22.27 20.84
N TYR A 644 14.92 23.59 20.71
CA TYR A 644 13.79 24.50 20.82
C TYR A 644 13.89 25.64 19.79
N ASP A 645 12.75 26.17 19.38
CA ASP A 645 12.65 27.43 18.63
C ASP A 645 11.69 28.38 19.38
N PRO A 646 12.17 29.53 19.90
CA PRO A 646 13.49 30.10 19.69
C PRO A 646 14.62 29.35 20.41
N ALA A 647 15.80 29.33 19.80
CA ALA A 647 16.96 28.59 20.29
C ALA A 647 17.54 29.20 21.59
N PRO A 648 17.62 28.44 22.69
CA PRO A 648 18.25 28.89 23.93
C PRO A 648 19.75 29.08 23.73
N PRO A 649 20.37 30.09 24.38
CA PRO A 649 21.81 30.23 24.35
C PRO A 649 22.47 29.04 25.04
N ALA A 650 23.64 28.61 24.56
CA ALA A 650 24.38 27.47 25.11
C ALA A 650 24.71 27.61 26.63
N THR A 651 24.65 28.83 27.17
CA THR A 651 24.85 29.11 28.60
C THR A 651 23.59 28.91 29.46
N ALA A 652 22.44 28.61 28.87
CA ALA A 652 21.20 28.40 29.61
C ALA A 652 21.24 27.08 30.41
N ALA A 653 21.26 27.18 31.74
CA ALA A 653 21.29 26.00 32.62
C ALA A 653 20.01 25.14 32.53
N ASN A 654 18.87 25.74 32.14
CA ASN A 654 17.63 25.03 31.87
C ASN A 654 16.99 25.57 30.57
N PRO A 655 17.27 24.93 29.42
CA PRO A 655 16.74 25.33 28.12
C PRO A 655 15.20 25.42 28.08
N ALA A 656 14.51 24.49 28.75
CA ALA A 656 13.04 24.45 28.78
C ALA A 656 12.43 25.66 29.51
N THR A 657 13.03 26.09 30.62
CA THR A 657 12.56 27.30 31.32
C THR A 657 12.89 28.55 30.53
N TRP A 658 14.04 28.58 29.85
CA TRP A 658 14.44 29.72 29.03
C TRP A 658 13.45 29.95 27.89
N VAL A 659 13.10 28.91 27.12
CA VAL A 659 12.18 29.08 25.98
C VAL A 659 10.80 29.56 26.42
N THR A 660 10.28 29.07 27.55
CA THR A 660 8.96 29.52 28.06
C THR A 660 8.94 31.00 28.47
N SER A 661 10.11 31.60 28.73
CA SER A 661 10.23 33.02 29.08
C SER A 661 10.53 33.91 27.88
N ASN A 662 10.85 33.31 26.73
CA ASN A 662 11.26 33.99 25.50
C ASN A 662 10.48 33.46 24.29
N ALA A 663 9.27 32.94 24.52
CA ALA A 663 8.43 32.39 23.45
C ALA A 663 8.06 33.48 22.44
N HIS A 664 7.83 33.06 21.19
CA HIS A 664 7.26 33.94 20.17
C HIS A 664 5.84 34.32 20.56
N TRP A 665 5.38 35.50 20.15
CA TRP A 665 4.03 35.96 20.51
C TRP A 665 3.37 36.83 19.44
N PHE A 666 2.05 36.77 19.36
CA PHE A 666 1.24 37.69 18.55
C PHE A 666 -0.12 37.93 19.20
N PHE A 667 -0.80 39.01 18.79
CA PHE A 667 -2.13 39.35 19.28
C PHE A 667 -3.15 39.29 18.14
N VAL A 668 -4.33 38.73 18.39
CA VAL A 668 -5.47 38.79 17.47
C VAL A 668 -6.38 39.93 17.92
N ASP A 669 -6.61 40.94 17.07
CA ASP A 669 -7.42 42.12 17.41
C ASP A 669 -8.31 42.53 16.23
N ASP A 670 -9.22 43.48 16.46
CA ASP A 670 -10.05 44.07 15.42
C ASP A 670 -9.19 44.66 14.28
N VAL A 671 -9.74 44.64 13.06
CA VAL A 671 -9.11 45.19 11.85
C VAL A 671 -8.68 46.65 12.01
N ALA A 672 -9.38 47.43 12.84
CA ALA A 672 -9.04 48.82 13.13
C ALA A 672 -7.74 48.98 13.93
N ASN A 673 -7.34 47.95 14.69
CA ASN A 673 -6.18 47.96 15.59
C ASN A 673 -4.99 47.14 15.06
N ALA A 674 -5.25 46.18 14.18
CA ALA A 674 -4.22 45.28 13.62
C ALA A 674 -3.26 45.95 12.61
N GLY A 675 -3.60 47.15 12.11
CA GLY A 675 -2.77 47.89 11.14
C GLY A 675 -2.61 47.18 9.79
N ASP A 676 -1.64 47.61 8.99
CA ASP A 676 -1.34 47.03 7.65
C ASP A 676 -0.50 45.73 7.72
N ALA A 677 -0.39 45.11 8.90
CA ALA A 677 0.30 43.83 9.08
C ALA A 677 -0.51 42.72 8.39
N MET A 678 -0.39 42.68 7.06
CA MET A 678 -1.11 41.76 6.21
C MET A 678 -0.70 40.33 6.52
N LYS A 679 -1.74 39.52 6.77
CA LYS A 679 -1.92 38.12 6.37
C LYS A 679 -0.81 37.16 6.77
N PHE A 680 -1.18 36.15 7.57
CA PHE A 680 -0.63 34.81 7.36
C PHE A 680 -0.67 34.53 5.85
N THR A 681 0.47 34.60 5.18
CA THR A 681 0.58 34.09 3.82
C THR A 681 0.29 32.61 3.91
N TYR A 682 -0.82 32.18 3.30
CA TYR A 682 -1.02 30.77 3.00
C TYR A 682 0.22 30.37 2.21
N LEU A 683 1.04 29.49 2.78
CA LEU A 683 1.83 28.62 1.94
C LEU A 683 0.77 27.67 1.38
N GLN A 684 0.19 28.01 0.23
CA GLN A 684 -0.36 26.95 -0.61
C GLN A 684 0.85 26.06 -0.87
N THR A 685 0.85 24.88 -0.24
CA THR A 685 1.82 23.82 -0.49
C THR A 685 2.10 23.80 -1.99
N ASP A 686 3.38 23.83 -2.37
CA ASP A 686 3.84 23.71 -3.75
C ASP A 686 2.87 22.82 -4.52
N VAL A 687 2.10 23.41 -5.43
CA VAL A 687 1.23 22.64 -6.30
C VAL A 687 2.18 21.87 -7.19
N HIS A 688 2.37 20.59 -6.88
CA HIS A 688 3.07 19.67 -7.76
C HIS A 688 2.22 19.53 -9.03
N SER A 689 2.46 20.41 -10.00
CA SER A 689 2.19 20.15 -11.41
C SER A 689 3.19 19.08 -11.83
N GLY A 690 2.88 17.82 -11.53
CA GLY A 690 3.62 16.67 -12.01
C GLY A 690 3.48 16.56 -13.53
N SER A 691 4.27 17.32 -14.28
CA SER A 691 4.71 16.92 -15.61
C SER A 691 6.05 16.24 -15.41
N ARG A 692 6.13 14.93 -15.62
CA ARG A 692 7.39 14.18 -15.67
C ARG A 692 8.19 14.63 -16.90
N GLY A 693 8.89 15.75 -16.79
CA GLY A 693 9.71 16.32 -17.86
C GLY A 693 10.29 17.67 -17.43
N ALA A 694 11.60 17.83 -17.56
CA ALA A 694 12.40 18.83 -16.88
C ALA A 694 12.09 20.32 -17.16
N SER A 695 12.45 21.11 -16.15
CA SER A 695 12.80 22.55 -16.11
C SER A 695 11.76 23.60 -16.50
N GLY A 696 11.29 24.33 -15.48
CA GLY A 696 11.10 25.78 -15.56
C GLY A 696 9.69 26.28 -15.31
N GLY A 697 9.53 27.04 -14.23
CA GLY A 697 8.39 27.95 -14.04
C GLY A 697 7.62 27.71 -12.76
N PHE A 698 8.12 28.26 -11.66
CA PHE A 698 7.32 28.44 -10.45
C PHE A 698 6.16 29.39 -10.78
N HIS A 699 4.93 28.92 -10.65
CA HIS A 699 3.74 29.75 -10.72
C HIS A 699 3.15 29.90 -9.32
N ASP A 700 3.22 31.14 -8.81
CA ASP A 700 2.46 31.61 -7.66
C ASP A 700 0.95 31.41 -7.94
N ARG A 701 0.27 30.70 -7.05
CA ARG A 701 -1.15 30.90 -6.77
C ARG A 701 -1.40 30.81 -5.27
#